data_AF-A0A0F9UJV8-F1
#
_entry.id   AF-A0A0F9UJV8-F1
#
_cell.length_a   1.000
_cell.length_b   1.000
_cell.length_c   1.000
_cell.angle_alpha   90.00
_cell.angle_beta   90.00
_cell.angle_gamma   90.00
#
_symmetry.space_group_name_H-M   'P 1'
#
loop_
_entity.id
_entity.type
_entity.pdbx_description
1 polymer ?
#
loop_
_entity_poly.entity_id
_entity_poly.type
_entity_poly.pdbx_seq_one_letter_code
_entity_poly.pdbx_strand_id
1 'polypeptide(L)'
;MEIKIKSVKIPKTRQGILCKIVILILSAVLITSGFFFLKIQEAAGIQPIPPNRSFENLPNVTKKQGLYKITFGQWSEVEIPEVDTPEVKLKKWGDETFIKVKYANFDKKVKPKQENKKLKWKGKDVEVHLYSLEPTEQMDEGGFEFEVILKKKPLANKIVLDIETQGLKFYYQPEISDEEAQRQLNTYNERRQMEKPDEVSLEDWQNYLASLPITLLETKRKMRPENVVGSYAVYHDTKQPIYASQEEADKYKTGIAFHIYRPMVIDNLGAQIWADLDIDEMSEELTITVDQGWLNAATYPVIVDPTFGYTTIGGSSANINGGELFGSLFTSPSDVDTGTSITFYVASSVQSSPAKGVMVLHTANVADLLIIANGVGNAVTCSTTPGWRTSILAGTPSLTGSTTYIIMWITGQSAWGQDFYYNSGDASQGHYDQTNNYATPENPSYSLHNNNKYSIYITYDSTNATPTISSVSDTPDPVNSGSNTTFSTDWNDTDSGDLVKAHICKTDAITTQTCDGGSWADSASFVTDDPIDLTYEAQDGDAGSNDYYVFVCDDDNACSSSTSGTFTVNRLPTTPTPLGPTAYVDGSWGTDNTPSLTFTTPDPDTNDQVKFQIQVDDSADFGSVVVDYVSGFATESTARTFTIGQAEGSGSYTTGEEDQTLSDGSYYWRVKGIDDDAAESSYATANSGSIAFKVDTTAPTNVSISSVTAGSTTQLTVTADTAIDSGAGLHSTPYFFQETSGNSGASSSSAYQASTSFIDAGLTANTQYTYRVKVKDTTDNGSSYSSTSSAYTLAPTPTNFSGTATLSTISLSVDSFTNATVGSSGYYFYRSGDSPNSGWIQTNSWQGTGLSCGTSYAWYVKYRNGDGTETATTSLTKSTNGCGGAGVIGPPVSTTGQGNIFQDLGGEVRRTFESGQITKVVFPPQSIKGTVVVKIDPKDKAEITKTNPLPKNTQIIGDLVADFKALSGGKELESFEKLVSITFTYTDSQVKEAKVDEKTLKIFFWDKKVSSWKVLKSEVNILTNAVTAYTSHFSLFAVMGETKEKPISEMTIEELKVKIAEISAFIAQLKAQIAQLLEKEVTEEIPANYRFIINLEYDQTNDDVRYLQIFLKTQGTAIYPEGIVSGWFGPLTKKAVIHFQEKYAQDILVPWELTEGTGYVGSTTRAKMNEIFGEGIGN
;
A
#
# COMPACT_ATOMS: atom_id res chain seq x y z
N MET A 1 -43.78 39.89 12.70
CA MET A 1 -43.77 40.40 14.08
C MET A 1 -43.35 39.23 14.96
N GLU A 2 -42.09 39.11 15.34
CA GLU A 2 -41.41 39.95 16.36
C GLU A 2 -42.10 39.82 17.73
N ILE A 3 -41.44 39.65 18.88
CA ILE A 3 -40.04 39.50 19.31
C ILE A 3 -40.18 39.27 20.85
N LYS A 4 -39.43 38.32 21.45
CA LYS A 4 -38.83 38.35 22.83
C LYS A 4 -39.78 38.54 24.07
N ILE A 5 -39.47 38.20 25.33
CA ILE A 5 -38.26 37.83 26.09
C ILE A 5 -38.70 37.17 27.42
N LYS A 6 -37.91 36.17 27.85
CA LYS A 6 -37.43 35.76 29.19
C LYS A 6 -38.22 36.03 30.49
N SER A 7 -38.31 34.96 31.28
CA SER A 7 -38.22 34.93 32.75
C SER A 7 -37.14 33.91 33.15
N VAL A 8 -35.90 34.34 33.40
CA VAL A 8 -35.20 34.39 34.70
C VAL A 8 -35.22 33.08 35.52
N LYS A 9 -34.08 32.38 35.53
CA LYS A 9 -33.52 31.69 36.70
C LYS A 9 -31.98 31.76 36.65
N ILE A 10 -31.42 32.00 37.83
CA ILE A 10 -30.03 32.34 38.17
C ILE A 10 -29.13 31.10 38.05
N PRO A 11 -27.86 31.20 37.59
CA PRO A 11 -26.84 30.23 37.97
C PRO A 11 -25.81 30.84 38.91
N LYS A 12 -25.74 30.20 40.08
CA LYS A 12 -24.69 30.30 41.08
C LYS A 12 -23.33 29.96 40.45
N THR A 13 -22.35 30.79 40.77
CA THR A 13 -20.93 30.49 40.81
C THR A 13 -20.65 29.25 41.66
N ARG A 14 -19.91 28.27 41.12
CA ARG A 14 -19.07 27.35 41.91
C ARG A 14 -17.69 27.26 41.27
N GLN A 15 -16.71 27.45 42.14
CA GLN A 15 -15.28 27.50 41.89
C GLN A 15 -14.78 26.12 41.45
N GLY A 16 -14.06 26.07 40.32
CA GLY A 16 -13.31 24.88 39.90
C GLY A 16 -11.89 24.95 40.45
N ILE A 17 -11.41 23.81 40.93
CA ILE A 17 -10.11 23.60 41.58
C ILE A 17 -9.08 23.16 40.52
N LEU A 18 -7.79 23.44 40.74
CA LEU A 18 -6.70 23.48 39.75
C LEU A 18 -5.57 22.48 40.07
N CYS A 19 -5.27 21.53 39.16
CA CYS A 19 -3.97 20.85 39.10
C CYS A 19 -3.10 21.53 38.04
N LYS A 20 -1.83 21.86 38.28
CA LYS A 20 -0.99 22.60 37.31
C LYS A 20 0.11 21.71 36.74
N ILE A 21 0.16 21.60 35.43
CA ILE A 21 1.28 21.05 34.67
C ILE A 21 1.89 22.22 33.90
N VAL A 22 3.10 22.61 34.30
CA VAL A 22 3.89 23.69 33.71
C VAL A 22 4.59 23.09 32.50
N ILE A 23 4.11 23.34 31.28
CA ILE A 23 4.48 22.55 30.09
C ILE A 23 5.54 23.25 29.21
N LEU A 24 5.80 24.55 29.33
CA LEU A 24 6.83 25.15 28.49
C LEU A 24 7.27 26.52 29.02
N ILE A 25 8.47 26.63 29.58
CA ILE A 25 9.15 27.92 29.73
C ILE A 25 9.97 28.11 28.46
N LEU A 26 9.70 29.18 27.71
CA LEU A 26 10.53 29.61 26.57
C LEU A 26 11.26 30.90 26.96
N SER A 27 12.55 30.82 27.26
CA SER A 27 13.38 32.00 27.57
C SER A 27 14.50 32.16 26.55
N ALA A 28 14.94 33.40 26.30
CA ALA A 28 16.27 33.62 25.76
C ALA A 28 17.27 33.38 26.90
N VAL A 29 18.31 32.57 26.68
CA VAL A 29 19.41 32.44 27.62
C VAL A 29 20.70 32.90 26.96
N LEU A 30 21.35 33.85 27.61
CA LEU A 30 22.74 34.21 27.38
C LEU A 30 23.62 33.14 28.06
N ILE A 31 24.09 32.12 27.33
CA ILE A 31 25.35 31.48 27.76
C ILE A 31 26.46 32.43 27.33
N THR A 32 26.81 33.40 28.17
CA THR A 32 28.13 34.02 28.05
C THR A 32 29.16 32.96 28.37
N SER A 33 29.68 32.33 27.32
CA SER A 33 31.04 31.84 27.31
C SER A 33 31.97 32.99 27.72
N GLY A 34 32.53 32.89 28.93
CA GLY A 34 33.63 33.72 29.41
C GLY A 34 33.22 34.90 30.28
N PHE A 35 33.71 34.89 31.53
CA PHE A 35 33.73 35.99 32.50
C PHE A 35 32.39 36.39 33.16
N PHE A 36 32.09 35.80 34.32
CA PHE A 36 31.52 36.58 35.42
C PHE A 36 32.18 36.25 36.76
N PHE A 37 32.66 37.32 37.37
CA PHE A 37 33.26 37.44 38.69
C PHE A 37 32.30 36.98 39.78
N LEU A 38 32.81 36.25 40.77
CA LEU A 38 32.24 36.26 42.12
C LEU A 38 32.40 37.69 42.67
N LYS A 39 31.32 38.46 42.75
CA LYS A 39 31.20 39.49 43.80
C LYS A 39 30.36 38.88 44.92
N ILE A 40 31.04 38.20 45.85
CA ILE A 40 30.54 38.08 47.21
C ILE A 40 31.00 39.35 47.91
N GLN A 41 30.08 40.30 48.14
CA GLN A 41 30.29 41.38 49.09
C GLN A 41 29.40 41.12 50.29
N GLU A 42 30.03 41.23 51.47
CA GLU A 42 29.55 40.87 52.79
C GLU A 42 28.27 41.61 53.21
N ALA A 43 27.55 40.98 54.13
CA ALA A 43 26.47 41.59 54.87
C ALA A 43 26.94 42.82 55.67
N ALA A 44 26.60 44.03 55.20
CA ALA A 44 26.38 45.21 56.03
C ALA A 44 25.74 46.37 55.22
N GLY A 45 24.56 46.83 55.63
CA GLY A 45 24.12 48.22 55.44
C GLY A 45 23.49 48.61 54.09
N ILE A 46 22.22 49.00 54.16
CA ILE A 46 21.35 49.53 53.09
C ILE A 46 21.90 50.82 52.46
N GLN A 47 21.92 50.93 51.12
CA GLN A 47 21.30 52.04 50.35
C GLN A 47 21.00 51.63 48.87
N PRO A 48 19.82 51.95 48.32
CA PRO A 48 19.36 51.55 46.98
C PRO A 48 19.56 52.65 45.93
N ILE A 49 20.06 52.37 44.72
CA ILE A 49 19.99 53.32 43.56
C ILE A 49 20.06 52.55 42.23
N PRO A 50 19.30 52.88 41.15
CA PRO A 50 18.10 53.71 41.04
C PRO A 50 16.87 52.97 40.46
N PRO A 51 15.64 53.43 40.79
CA PRO A 51 14.44 53.13 40.03
C PRO A 51 14.45 54.00 38.76
N ASN A 52 14.82 53.46 37.61
CA ASN A 52 14.41 53.99 36.29
C ASN A 52 14.86 53.09 35.13
N ARG A 53 14.19 51.95 34.99
CA ARG A 53 13.35 51.75 33.81
C ARG A 53 12.01 51.23 34.30
N SER A 54 11.07 52.15 34.49
CA SER A 54 9.66 51.81 34.48
C SER A 54 9.34 51.19 33.11
N PHE A 55 9.50 49.88 32.97
CA PHE A 55 8.67 49.14 32.03
C PHE A 55 7.34 48.88 32.72
N GLU A 56 6.54 49.95 32.84
CA GLU A 56 5.18 49.93 33.39
C GLU A 56 4.19 49.13 32.52
N ASN A 57 4.66 48.44 31.48
CA ASN A 57 3.85 47.55 30.68
C ASN A 57 4.37 46.13 30.81
N LEU A 58 3.93 45.43 31.87
CA LEU A 58 3.71 43.99 31.75
C LEU A 58 2.94 43.76 30.44
N PRO A 59 3.36 42.86 29.54
CA PRO A 59 2.78 42.79 28.22
C PRO A 59 1.28 42.55 28.30
N ASN A 60 0.53 43.54 27.83
CA ASN A 60 -0.90 43.41 27.63
C ASN A 60 -1.10 42.34 26.57
N VAL A 61 -1.79 41.25 26.91
CA VAL A 61 -2.43 40.39 25.92
C VAL A 61 -3.27 41.33 25.05
N THR A 62 -2.83 41.58 23.82
CA THR A 62 -3.52 42.49 22.89
C THR A 62 -4.27 41.66 21.87
N LYS A 63 -5.55 41.97 21.63
CA LYS A 63 -6.38 41.28 20.66
C LYS A 63 -6.59 42.14 19.43
N LYS A 64 -6.23 41.65 18.24
CA LYS A 64 -6.46 42.33 16.96
C LYS A 64 -6.84 41.30 15.89
N GLN A 65 -7.96 41.52 15.19
CA GLN A 65 -8.44 40.68 14.06
C GLN A 65 -8.50 39.16 14.35
N GLY A 66 -8.94 38.76 15.56
CA GLY A 66 -9.06 37.32 15.91
C GLY A 66 -7.75 36.65 16.33
N LEU A 67 -6.69 37.43 16.57
CA LEU A 67 -5.40 36.97 17.07
C LEU A 67 -5.07 37.69 18.39
N TYR A 68 -4.67 36.92 19.41
CA TYR A 68 -4.08 37.43 20.64
C TYR A 68 -2.56 37.48 20.49
N LYS A 69 -1.92 38.53 21.02
CA LYS A 69 -0.45 38.69 21.02
C LYS A 69 0.07 38.84 22.44
N ILE A 70 1.11 38.08 22.78
CA ILE A 70 1.91 38.21 24.00
C ILE A 70 3.36 38.51 23.58
N THR A 71 3.93 39.60 24.08
CA THR A 71 5.30 40.02 23.76
C THR A 71 6.17 39.91 25.01
N PHE A 72 7.36 39.34 24.91
CA PHE A 72 8.33 39.35 26.01
C PHE A 72 9.73 39.61 25.46
N GLY A 73 10.60 40.21 26.26
CA GLY A 73 11.89 40.72 25.78
C GLY A 73 11.75 41.78 24.67
N GLN A 74 12.85 42.05 23.99
CA GLN A 74 12.93 43.09 22.96
C GLN A 74 12.52 42.60 21.56
N TRP A 75 12.51 41.28 21.31
CA TRP A 75 12.39 40.69 19.97
C TRP A 75 11.52 39.43 19.87
N SER A 76 10.81 39.04 20.95
CA SER A 76 10.03 37.79 20.97
C SER A 76 8.54 38.09 20.98
N GLU A 77 7.82 37.48 20.04
CA GLU A 77 6.37 37.63 19.90
C GLU A 77 5.69 36.27 19.85
N VAL A 78 4.64 36.12 20.66
CA VAL A 78 3.79 34.95 20.72
C VAL A 78 2.44 35.30 20.14
N GLU A 79 2.12 34.70 18.99
CA GLU A 79 0.84 34.84 18.32
C GLU A 79 -0.08 33.67 18.68
N ILE A 80 -1.31 33.98 19.08
CA ILE A 80 -2.27 33.00 19.57
C ILE A 80 -3.60 33.18 18.82
N PRO A 81 -3.98 32.25 17.94
CA PRO A 81 -5.26 32.33 17.23
C PRO A 81 -6.45 32.19 18.19
N GLU A 82 -7.54 32.92 17.94
CA GLU A 82 -8.81 32.76 18.65
C GLU A 82 -9.59 31.56 18.11
N VAL A 83 -8.99 30.39 18.26
CA VAL A 83 -9.54 29.09 17.88
C VAL A 83 -9.98 28.32 19.13
N ASP A 84 -10.78 27.28 18.90
CA ASP A 84 -11.42 26.49 19.94
C ASP A 84 -10.54 25.39 20.54
N THR A 85 -9.35 25.18 19.94
CA THR A 85 -8.27 24.31 20.45
C THR A 85 -7.10 25.17 20.93
N PRO A 86 -6.43 24.85 22.05
CA PRO A 86 -5.24 25.58 22.50
C PRO A 86 -4.09 25.47 21.48
N GLU A 87 -3.71 26.60 20.89
CA GLU A 87 -2.68 26.69 19.85
C GLU A 87 -1.91 28.01 20.01
N VAL A 88 -0.59 27.96 19.85
CA VAL A 88 0.30 29.11 19.96
C VAL A 88 1.44 29.04 18.94
N LYS A 89 1.88 30.20 18.44
CA LYS A 89 3.05 30.35 17.56
C LYS A 89 4.04 31.34 18.17
N LEU A 90 5.19 30.84 18.66
CA LEU A 90 6.31 31.68 19.09
C LEU A 90 7.20 31.99 17.89
N LYS A 91 7.47 33.28 17.68
CA LYS A 91 8.34 33.79 16.63
C LYS A 91 9.56 34.49 17.24
N LYS A 92 10.72 34.35 16.59
CA LYS A 92 11.93 35.10 16.94
C LYS A 92 12.63 35.64 15.71
N TRP A 93 13.19 36.85 15.84
CA TRP A 93 13.79 37.61 14.74
C TRP A 93 12.82 37.88 13.57
N GLY A 94 11.52 38.01 13.85
CA GLY A 94 10.45 38.11 12.85
C GLY A 94 9.87 36.73 12.53
N ASP A 95 9.47 36.49 11.28
CA ASP A 95 9.03 35.17 10.79
C ASP A 95 10.19 34.28 10.32
N GLU A 96 11.44 34.67 10.62
CA GLU A 96 12.66 33.94 10.23
C GLU A 96 12.72 32.56 10.89
N THR A 97 12.46 32.51 12.20
CA THR A 97 12.34 31.26 12.94
C THR A 97 11.08 31.23 13.80
N PHE A 98 10.41 30.08 13.86
CA PHE A 98 9.24 29.90 14.72
C PHE A 98 9.10 28.47 15.22
N ILE A 99 8.39 28.33 16.34
CA ILE A 99 7.75 27.09 16.77
C ILE A 99 6.26 27.35 16.99
N LYS A 100 5.43 26.50 16.41
CA LYS A 100 4.00 26.40 16.69
C LYS A 100 3.79 25.21 17.62
N VAL A 101 2.91 25.36 18.61
CA VAL A 101 2.58 24.30 19.57
C VAL A 101 1.06 24.23 19.69
N LYS A 102 0.50 23.03 19.57
CA LYS A 102 -0.94 22.79 19.62
C LYS A 102 -1.26 21.61 20.53
N TYR A 103 -2.30 21.75 21.35
CA TYR A 103 -2.82 20.65 22.16
C TYR A 103 -4.10 20.08 21.53
N ALA A 104 -3.95 19.08 20.64
CA ALA A 104 -5.06 18.50 19.89
C ALA A 104 -6.06 17.72 20.77
N ASN A 105 -5.61 17.10 21.86
CA ASN A 105 -6.40 16.29 22.79
C ASN A 105 -7.20 17.13 23.81
N PHE A 106 -7.74 18.27 23.37
CA PHE A 106 -8.55 19.16 24.21
C PHE A 106 -10.03 18.78 24.14
N ASP A 107 -10.59 18.45 25.29
CA ASP A 107 -11.87 17.76 25.50
C ASP A 107 -13.12 18.59 25.14
N LYS A 108 -13.01 19.92 25.14
CA LYS A 108 -14.13 20.81 24.80
C LYS A 108 -13.64 21.98 23.97
N LYS A 109 -14.01 22.00 22.69
CA LYS A 109 -13.71 23.09 21.76
C LYS A 109 -14.31 24.43 22.24
N VAL A 110 -13.54 25.23 22.98
CA VAL A 110 -13.94 26.55 23.51
C VAL A 110 -12.90 27.60 23.15
N LYS A 111 -13.35 28.81 22.79
CA LYS A 111 -12.44 29.93 22.52
C LYS A 111 -11.76 30.42 23.81
N PRO A 112 -10.52 30.92 23.72
CA PRO A 112 -9.78 31.40 24.89
C PRO A 112 -10.42 32.65 25.51
N LYS A 113 -10.37 32.74 26.84
CA LYS A 113 -10.78 33.94 27.61
C LYS A 113 -9.60 34.50 28.39
N GLN A 114 -9.42 35.82 28.32
CA GLN A 114 -8.42 36.52 29.12
C GLN A 114 -8.97 36.76 30.53
N GLU A 115 -8.31 36.20 31.54
CA GLU A 115 -8.65 36.32 32.96
C GLU A 115 -7.37 36.47 33.80
N ASN A 116 -7.29 37.48 34.68
CA ASN A 116 -6.15 37.71 35.58
C ASN A 116 -4.78 37.69 34.87
N LYS A 117 -4.66 38.37 33.72
CA LYS A 117 -3.45 38.41 32.86
C LYS A 117 -3.03 37.06 32.25
N LYS A 118 -3.83 36.00 32.38
CA LYS A 118 -3.67 34.73 31.68
C LYS A 118 -4.69 34.60 30.56
N LEU A 119 -4.33 33.95 29.47
CA LEU A 119 -5.27 33.53 28.44
C LEU A 119 -5.65 32.06 28.69
N LYS A 120 -6.94 31.75 28.87
CA LYS A 120 -7.40 30.45 29.35
C LYS A 120 -8.39 29.78 28.41
N TRP A 121 -8.15 28.51 28.09
CA TRP A 121 -9.12 27.58 27.55
C TRP A 121 -9.63 26.73 28.70
N LYS A 122 -10.94 26.71 28.94
CA LYS A 122 -11.57 25.96 30.05
C LYS A 122 -12.42 24.81 29.50
N GLY A 123 -11.82 23.63 29.40
CA GLY A 123 -12.49 22.39 29.07
C GLY A 123 -13.24 21.81 30.27
N LYS A 124 -13.97 20.71 30.01
CA LYS A 124 -14.68 19.93 31.04
C LYS A 124 -13.66 19.26 31.97
N ASP A 125 -12.65 18.61 31.40
CA ASP A 125 -11.66 17.78 32.07
C ASP A 125 -10.25 18.39 32.03
N VAL A 126 -9.96 19.28 31.07
CA VAL A 126 -8.65 19.95 30.95
C VAL A 126 -8.82 21.47 30.86
N GLU A 127 -7.93 22.24 31.48
CA GLU A 127 -7.75 23.67 31.16
C GLU A 127 -6.36 23.94 30.60
N VAL A 128 -6.23 24.95 29.75
CA VAL A 128 -4.92 25.42 29.27
C VAL A 128 -4.81 26.91 29.55
N HIS A 129 -3.74 27.32 30.23
CA HIS A 129 -3.48 28.69 30.66
C HIS A 129 -2.16 29.17 30.06
N LEU A 130 -2.18 30.32 29.40
CA LEU A 130 -1.03 30.91 28.72
C LEU A 130 -0.71 32.27 29.33
N TYR A 131 0.55 32.53 29.71
CA TYR A 131 0.95 33.81 30.31
C TYR A 131 2.45 34.09 30.20
N SER A 132 2.84 35.36 30.31
CA SER A 132 4.25 35.78 30.31
C SER A 132 4.89 35.59 31.69
N LEU A 133 6.19 35.30 31.70
CA LEU A 133 7.06 35.21 32.87
C LEU A 133 7.99 36.42 32.92
N GLU A 134 8.20 36.93 34.14
CA GLU A 134 9.15 38.03 34.37
C GLU A 134 10.59 37.60 34.12
N PRO A 135 11.47 38.54 33.69
CA PRO A 135 12.89 38.30 33.64
C PRO A 135 13.49 37.85 34.98
N THR A 136 14.38 36.85 34.93
CA THR A 136 15.15 36.35 36.08
C THR A 136 16.62 36.21 35.71
N GLU A 137 17.50 35.92 36.67
CA GLU A 137 18.93 35.66 36.38
C GLU A 137 19.15 34.48 35.40
N GLN A 138 18.19 33.54 35.31
CA GLN A 138 18.24 32.41 34.38
C GLN A 138 17.47 32.68 33.06
N MET A 139 16.69 33.76 32.99
CA MET A 139 15.82 34.14 31.87
C MET A 139 15.84 35.67 31.73
N ASP A 140 16.93 36.22 31.23
CA ASP A 140 17.21 37.66 31.23
C ASP A 140 16.22 38.50 30.39
N GLU A 141 15.56 37.87 29.40
CA GLU A 141 14.49 38.48 28.60
C GLU A 141 13.07 38.12 29.09
N GLY A 142 12.95 37.38 30.19
CA GLY A 142 11.68 36.77 30.62
C GLY A 142 11.32 35.56 29.77
N GLY A 143 10.04 35.18 29.79
CA GLY A 143 9.58 34.05 29.00
C GLY A 143 8.07 33.98 28.85
N PHE A 144 7.61 32.84 28.34
CA PHE A 144 6.20 32.51 28.20
C PHE A 144 5.95 31.11 28.75
N GLU A 145 4.81 30.92 29.41
CA GLU A 145 4.37 29.67 30.03
C GLU A 145 3.15 29.09 29.30
N PHE A 146 3.25 27.81 28.91
CA PHE A 146 2.13 27.00 28.46
C PHE A 146 1.73 26.04 29.59
N GLU A 147 0.66 26.33 30.34
CA GLU A 147 0.25 25.57 31.54
C GLU A 147 -0.99 24.72 31.23
N VAL A 148 -0.91 23.39 31.37
CA VAL A 148 -2.04 22.46 31.21
C VAL A 148 -2.51 21.99 32.58
N ILE A 149 -3.82 21.98 32.79
CA ILE A 149 -4.45 21.69 34.07
C ILE A 149 -5.40 20.52 33.90
N LEU A 150 -5.11 19.39 34.56
CA LEU A 150 -5.95 18.21 34.51
C LEU A 150 -6.91 18.20 35.69
N LYS A 151 -8.22 18.24 35.44
CA LYS A 151 -9.25 18.23 36.49
C LYS A 151 -9.53 16.83 37.06
N LYS A 152 -9.04 15.79 36.37
CA LYS A 152 -9.13 14.39 36.75
C LYS A 152 -7.87 13.65 36.28
N LYS A 153 -7.66 12.43 36.79
CA LYS A 153 -6.52 11.59 36.41
C LYS A 153 -6.53 11.32 34.88
N PRO A 154 -5.41 11.51 34.16
CA PRO A 154 -5.35 11.23 32.72
C PRO A 154 -5.31 9.71 32.45
N LEU A 155 -5.87 9.30 31.31
CA LEU A 155 -5.92 7.88 30.87
C LEU A 155 -4.54 7.29 30.54
N ALA A 156 -3.58 8.16 30.19
CA ALA A 156 -2.19 7.79 29.94
C ALA A 156 -1.28 8.74 30.72
N ASN A 157 -0.08 8.27 31.08
CA ASN A 157 0.94 9.10 31.72
C ASN A 157 1.70 10.01 30.74
N LYS A 158 1.10 10.31 29.58
CA LYS A 158 1.70 11.12 28.51
C LYS A 158 0.80 12.28 28.13
N ILE A 159 1.42 13.44 27.91
CA ILE A 159 0.79 14.62 27.29
C ILE A 159 1.55 14.88 25.99
N VAL A 160 0.83 14.82 24.87
CA VAL A 160 1.39 15.03 23.52
C VAL A 160 0.90 16.37 22.98
N LEU A 161 1.84 17.18 22.50
CA LEU A 161 1.61 18.45 21.81
C LEU A 161 2.11 18.33 20.37
N ASP A 162 1.28 18.72 19.41
CA ASP A 162 1.71 18.81 18.00
C ASP A 162 2.59 20.07 17.86
N ILE A 163 3.74 19.94 17.20
CA ILE A 163 4.67 21.05 16.96
C ILE A 163 4.98 21.26 15.47
N GLU A 164 5.07 22.51 15.04
CA GLU A 164 5.51 22.89 13.69
C GLU A 164 6.69 23.85 13.84
N THR A 165 7.84 23.58 13.23
CA THR A 165 9.06 24.38 13.44
C THR A 165 9.64 24.90 12.13
N GLN A 166 10.26 26.09 12.15
CA GLN A 166 10.97 26.65 11.00
C GLN A 166 12.28 27.30 11.47
N GLY A 167 13.40 26.95 10.82
CA GLY A 167 14.70 27.60 11.02
C GLY A 167 15.35 27.35 12.39
N LEU A 168 14.93 26.30 13.10
CA LEU A 168 15.37 25.96 14.45
C LEU A 168 16.14 24.64 14.46
N LYS A 169 17.01 24.50 15.47
CA LYS A 169 17.71 23.26 15.77
C LYS A 169 17.74 23.00 17.27
N PHE A 170 17.31 21.82 17.69
CA PHE A 170 17.11 21.44 19.08
C PHE A 170 18.32 20.68 19.62
N TYR A 171 18.84 21.10 20.77
CA TYR A 171 19.98 20.46 21.42
C TYR A 171 19.60 20.00 22.82
N TYR A 172 19.43 18.68 22.96
CA TYR A 172 19.15 18.03 24.24
C TYR A 172 20.26 18.31 25.27
N GLN A 173 19.86 18.60 26.50
CA GLN A 173 20.73 18.94 27.62
C GLN A 173 20.81 17.74 28.59
N PRO A 174 21.76 16.80 28.42
CA PRO A 174 21.88 15.64 29.30
C PRO A 174 22.31 16.05 30.72
N GLU A 175 22.38 15.11 31.66
CA GLU A 175 23.08 15.39 32.92
C GLU A 175 24.57 15.68 32.65
N ILE A 176 25.20 16.54 33.43
CA ILE A 176 26.66 16.74 33.33
C ILE A 176 27.34 15.50 33.91
N SER A 177 28.30 14.94 33.17
CA SER A 177 29.06 13.78 33.63
C SER A 177 29.83 14.11 34.91
N ASP A 178 30.00 13.12 35.78
CA ASP A 178 30.80 13.26 37.00
C ASP A 178 32.22 13.75 36.68
N GLU A 179 32.79 13.31 35.55
CA GLU A 179 34.13 13.70 35.11
C GLU A 179 34.23 15.19 34.72
N GLU A 180 33.26 15.74 33.98
CA GLU A 180 33.25 17.17 33.63
C GLU A 180 32.90 18.05 34.84
N ALA A 181 31.96 17.61 35.69
CA ALA A 181 31.66 18.29 36.94
C ALA A 181 32.89 18.31 37.88
N GLN A 182 33.65 17.22 37.93
CA GLN A 182 34.87 17.12 38.71
C GLN A 182 35.98 18.00 38.11
N ARG A 183 36.11 18.07 36.78
CA ARG A 183 37.05 18.97 36.10
C ARG A 183 36.79 20.43 36.46
N GLN A 184 35.53 20.85 36.43
CA GLN A 184 35.12 22.22 36.76
C GLN A 184 35.26 22.53 38.25
N LEU A 185 34.95 21.56 39.11
CA LEU A 185 35.21 21.65 40.55
C LEU A 185 36.72 21.81 40.83
N ASN A 186 37.57 21.06 40.13
CA ASN A 186 39.02 21.18 40.23
C ASN A 186 39.50 22.56 39.75
N THR A 187 39.01 23.05 38.60
CA THR A 187 39.33 24.40 38.08
C THR A 187 38.83 25.52 39.01
N TYR A 188 37.68 25.34 39.66
CA TYR A 188 37.17 26.26 40.68
C TYR A 188 38.06 26.28 41.92
N ASN A 189 38.48 25.11 42.40
CA ASN A 189 39.36 24.97 43.56
C ASN A 189 40.79 25.47 43.29
N GLU A 190 41.34 25.22 42.10
CA GLU A 190 42.65 25.73 41.67
C GLU A 190 42.68 27.26 41.58
N ARG A 191 41.64 27.89 41.05
CA ARG A 191 41.54 29.36 40.99
C ARG A 191 41.37 29.98 42.38
N ARG A 192 40.63 29.33 43.28
CA ARG A 192 40.52 29.75 44.70
C ARG A 192 41.85 29.71 45.45
N GLN A 193 42.79 28.86 45.05
CA GLN A 193 44.13 28.80 45.65
C GLN A 193 45.09 29.90 45.15
N MET A 194 44.79 30.54 44.01
CA MET A 194 45.62 31.62 43.45
C MET A 194 45.30 33.02 44.00
N GLU A 195 44.08 33.27 44.46
CA GLU A 195 43.66 34.56 45.03
C GLU A 195 43.68 34.53 46.57
N LYS A 196 44.86 34.31 47.16
CA LYS A 196 45.05 34.51 48.60
C LYS A 196 45.15 36.03 48.87
N PRO A 197 44.26 36.64 49.67
CA PRO A 197 44.40 38.05 50.05
C PRO A 197 45.67 38.27 50.89
N ASP A 198 46.42 39.35 50.61
CA ASP A 198 47.73 39.64 51.23
C ASP A 198 47.67 39.76 52.77
N GLU A 199 46.51 40.08 53.34
CA GLU A 199 46.31 40.34 54.77
C GLU A 199 45.95 39.11 55.62
N VAL A 200 45.72 37.94 55.01
CA VAL A 200 45.36 36.71 55.73
C VAL A 200 46.60 35.81 55.89
N SER A 201 46.71 34.98 56.93
CA SER A 201 47.82 34.00 57.05
C SER A 201 47.59 32.80 56.10
N LEU A 202 48.64 32.05 55.72
CA LEU A 202 48.47 30.87 54.84
C LEU A 202 47.61 29.78 55.52
N GLU A 203 47.79 29.63 56.84
CA GLU A 203 47.07 28.68 57.69
C GLU A 203 45.57 29.01 57.78
N ASP A 204 45.22 30.28 58.04
CA ASP A 204 43.82 30.71 58.16
C ASP A 204 43.10 30.68 56.81
N TRP A 205 43.82 30.97 55.72
CA TRP A 205 43.29 30.84 54.37
C TRP A 205 42.97 29.38 54.01
N GLN A 206 43.84 28.45 54.40
CA GLN A 206 43.61 27.02 54.22
C GLN A 206 42.43 26.52 55.06
N ASN A 207 42.27 27.01 56.30
CA ASN A 207 41.14 26.67 57.16
C ASN A 207 39.80 27.24 56.65
N TYR A 208 39.80 28.46 56.10
CA TYR A 208 38.61 29.06 55.47
C TYR A 208 38.17 28.28 54.21
N LEU A 209 39.11 27.91 53.34
CA LEU A 209 38.82 27.08 52.16
C LEU A 209 38.26 25.70 52.56
N ALA A 210 38.77 25.10 53.65
CA ALA A 210 38.25 23.84 54.19
C ALA A 210 36.84 23.95 54.79
N SER A 211 36.39 25.15 55.15
CA SER A 211 35.07 25.40 55.78
C SER A 211 33.91 25.61 54.78
N LEU A 212 34.20 25.72 53.47
CA LEU A 212 33.20 25.92 52.41
C LEU A 212 33.33 24.86 51.29
N PRO A 213 33.16 23.56 51.58
CA PRO A 213 33.19 22.54 50.54
C PRO A 213 31.96 22.71 49.63
N ILE A 214 32.17 23.15 48.39
CA ILE A 214 31.17 22.96 47.34
C ILE A 214 31.22 21.49 46.94
N THR A 215 30.10 20.81 47.10
CA THR A 215 29.98 19.40 46.71
C THR A 215 29.95 19.24 45.19
N LEU A 216 30.30 18.03 44.71
CA LEU A 216 30.15 17.70 43.29
C LEU A 216 28.70 17.89 42.81
N LEU A 217 27.72 17.60 43.67
CA LEU A 217 26.29 17.79 43.42
C LEU A 217 25.90 19.28 43.28
N GLU A 218 26.42 20.15 44.14
CA GLU A 218 26.21 21.60 44.02
C GLU A 218 26.90 22.18 42.78
N THR A 219 28.05 21.62 42.39
CA THR A 219 28.74 21.99 41.13
C THR A 219 27.89 21.61 39.92
N LYS A 220 27.35 20.39 39.90
CA LYS A 220 26.40 19.94 38.86
C LYS A 220 25.19 20.85 38.79
N ARG A 221 24.52 21.12 39.93
CA ARG A 221 23.32 21.98 40.01
C ARG A 221 23.58 23.44 39.58
N LYS A 222 24.77 23.98 39.86
CA LYS A 222 25.14 25.35 39.42
C LYS A 222 25.44 25.45 37.93
N MET A 223 26.00 24.41 37.33
CA MET A 223 26.32 24.40 35.90
C MET A 223 25.13 24.03 35.03
N ARG A 224 24.30 23.08 35.48
CA ARG A 224 23.05 22.70 34.84
C ARG A 224 22.00 22.49 35.94
N PRO A 225 21.18 23.52 36.23
CA PRO A 225 20.07 23.41 37.18
C PRO A 225 19.08 22.31 36.79
N GLU A 226 18.28 21.82 37.74
CA GLU A 226 17.42 20.64 37.54
C GLU A 226 16.36 20.83 36.45
N ASN A 227 15.87 22.06 36.23
CA ASN A 227 14.97 22.39 35.13
C ASN A 227 15.63 22.39 33.74
N VAL A 228 16.98 22.38 33.69
CA VAL A 228 17.77 22.32 32.45
C VAL A 228 18.23 20.89 32.14
N VAL A 229 18.37 20.01 33.13
CA VAL A 229 18.70 18.60 32.87
C VAL A 229 17.48 17.89 32.27
N GLY A 230 17.64 17.33 31.06
CA GLY A 230 16.52 16.72 30.31
C GLY A 230 15.68 17.73 29.52
N SER A 231 16.26 18.88 29.19
CA SER A 231 15.61 19.98 28.45
C SER A 231 16.26 20.22 27.07
N TYR A 232 15.77 21.19 26.29
CA TYR A 232 16.33 21.50 24.96
C TYR A 232 16.74 22.97 24.83
N ALA A 233 18.00 23.22 24.49
CA ALA A 233 18.46 24.52 24.04
C ALA A 233 18.23 24.63 22.52
N VAL A 234 17.54 25.66 22.06
CA VAL A 234 17.10 25.80 20.67
C VAL A 234 17.85 26.95 20.01
N TYR A 235 18.50 26.65 18.89
CA TYR A 235 19.32 27.60 18.15
C TYR A 235 18.73 27.86 16.78
N HIS A 236 19.12 28.97 16.17
CA HIS A 236 18.99 29.16 14.74
C HIS A 236 19.77 28.05 14.00
N ASP A 237 19.13 27.43 13.02
CA ASP A 237 19.70 26.34 12.22
C ASP A 237 21.03 26.69 11.50
N THR A 238 21.20 27.96 11.10
CA THR A 238 22.25 28.44 10.20
C THR A 238 23.08 29.59 10.77
N LYS A 239 22.59 30.33 11.78
CA LYS A 239 23.23 31.54 12.34
C LYS A 239 23.97 31.30 13.67
N GLN A 240 24.79 30.25 13.68
CA GLN A 240 25.78 29.94 14.75
C GLN A 240 26.86 31.06 14.82
N PRO A 241 27.73 31.16 15.87
CA PRO A 241 28.45 32.40 16.24
C PRO A 241 29.60 32.83 15.28
N ILE A 242 29.25 33.08 14.03
CA ILE A 242 30.09 33.61 12.95
C ILE A 242 29.20 34.59 12.17
N TYR A 243 29.38 35.89 12.44
CA TYR A 243 28.54 36.96 11.90
C TYR A 243 29.27 37.71 10.79
N ALA A 244 28.57 38.07 9.71
CA ALA A 244 29.19 38.81 8.61
C ALA A 244 29.28 40.32 8.89
N SER A 245 28.58 40.83 9.91
CA SER A 245 28.58 42.24 10.31
C SER A 245 28.33 42.43 11.81
N GLN A 246 28.69 43.59 12.35
CA GLN A 246 28.39 43.97 13.75
C GLN A 246 26.88 44.04 14.02
N GLU A 247 26.08 44.42 13.02
CA GLU A 247 24.62 44.47 13.12
C GLU A 247 24.00 43.07 13.20
N GLU A 248 24.49 42.11 12.41
CA GLU A 248 24.16 40.68 12.58
C GLU A 248 24.68 40.13 13.91
N ALA A 249 25.89 40.51 14.34
CA ALA A 249 26.45 40.07 15.62
C ALA A 249 25.63 40.57 16.81
N ASP A 250 25.12 41.80 16.75
CA ASP A 250 24.25 42.36 17.78
C ASP A 250 22.83 41.75 17.76
N LYS A 251 22.34 41.32 16.57
CA LYS A 251 21.04 40.64 16.38
C LYS A 251 21.06 39.17 16.84
N TYR A 252 22.13 38.44 16.52
CA TYR A 252 22.20 36.99 16.72
C TYR A 252 23.20 36.53 17.77
N LYS A 253 24.00 37.40 18.41
CA LYS A 253 24.95 37.24 19.55
C LYS A 253 25.54 35.85 19.89
N THR A 254 24.71 34.82 20.11
CA THR A 254 25.10 33.43 20.44
C THR A 254 24.44 32.35 19.56
N GLY A 255 23.55 32.73 18.64
CA GLY A 255 22.74 31.85 17.80
C GLY A 255 21.52 31.25 18.50
N ILE A 256 21.33 31.51 19.80
CA ILE A 256 20.26 30.94 20.62
C ILE A 256 18.92 31.62 20.27
N ALA A 257 17.94 30.82 19.84
CA ALA A 257 16.58 31.27 19.68
C ALA A 257 15.88 31.31 21.04
N PHE A 258 15.77 30.17 21.71
CA PHE A 258 15.16 30.06 23.04
C PHE A 258 15.54 28.73 23.70
N HIS A 259 15.16 28.56 24.96
CA HIS A 259 15.32 27.32 25.70
C HIS A 259 13.95 26.75 26.04
N ILE A 260 13.71 25.46 25.80
CA ILE A 260 12.52 24.73 26.26
C ILE A 260 12.93 23.95 27.51
N TYR A 261 12.47 24.40 28.68
CA TYR A 261 12.81 23.76 29.96
C TYR A 261 12.02 22.48 30.19
N ARG A 262 12.59 21.59 31.02
CA ARG A 262 11.91 20.38 31.47
C ARG A 262 10.67 20.77 32.30
N PRO A 263 9.51 20.15 32.06
CA PRO A 263 8.26 20.50 32.76
C PRO A 263 8.23 19.98 34.20
N MET A 264 7.71 20.79 35.11
CA MET A 264 7.41 20.40 36.49
C MET A 264 5.93 20.06 36.61
N VAL A 265 5.63 18.87 37.13
CA VAL A 265 4.28 18.41 37.45
C VAL A 265 4.03 18.65 38.93
N ILE A 266 2.92 19.31 39.25
CA ILE A 266 2.56 19.66 40.63
C ILE A 266 1.13 19.18 40.90
N ASP A 267 0.97 18.33 41.92
CA ASP A 267 -0.36 17.92 42.38
C ASP A 267 -1.02 19.02 43.25
N ASN A 268 -2.24 18.79 43.71
CA ASN A 268 -2.93 19.81 44.50
C ASN A 268 -2.45 19.90 45.97
N LEU A 269 -1.62 18.96 46.46
CA LEU A 269 -0.84 19.12 47.71
C LEU A 269 0.45 19.90 47.53
N GLY A 270 0.83 20.22 46.30
CA GLY A 270 2.13 20.81 46.01
C GLY A 270 3.26 19.79 46.00
N ALA A 271 2.99 18.48 45.96
CA ALA A 271 3.98 17.48 45.63
C ALA A 271 4.45 17.72 44.19
N GLN A 272 5.76 17.59 43.94
CA GLN A 272 6.37 17.96 42.66
C GLN A 272 7.17 16.80 42.10
N ILE A 273 7.11 16.62 40.77
CA ILE A 273 8.01 15.74 40.03
C ILE A 273 8.39 16.37 38.69
N TRP A 274 9.65 16.23 38.29
CA TRP A 274 10.09 16.59 36.95
C TRP A 274 9.63 15.51 35.97
N ALA A 275 8.88 15.88 34.93
CA ALA A 275 8.47 14.97 33.88
C ALA A 275 9.51 14.88 32.76
N ASP A 276 9.58 13.76 32.07
CA ASP A 276 10.49 13.57 30.95
C ASP A 276 9.95 14.31 29.72
N LEU A 277 10.83 15.08 29.06
CA LEU A 277 10.51 15.84 27.87
C LEU A 277 11.25 15.24 26.67
N ASP A 278 10.50 14.91 25.63
CA ASP A 278 11.02 14.39 24.37
C ASP A 278 10.44 15.21 23.20
N ILE A 279 11.31 15.62 22.28
CA ILE A 279 10.93 16.35 21.06
C ILE A 279 11.40 15.51 19.87
N ASP A 280 10.44 14.98 19.12
CA ASP A 280 10.69 14.24 17.88
C ASP A 280 10.40 15.16 16.69
N GLU A 281 11.48 15.65 16.08
CA GLU A 281 11.42 16.53 14.91
C GLU A 281 10.87 15.82 13.66
N MET A 282 10.85 14.48 13.61
CA MET A 282 10.31 13.70 12.48
C MET A 282 8.80 13.43 12.62
N SER A 283 8.33 13.16 13.84
CA SER A 283 6.89 12.95 14.09
C SER A 283 6.13 14.25 14.34
N GLU A 284 6.83 15.40 14.44
CA GLU A 284 6.25 16.71 14.77
C GLU A 284 5.53 16.69 16.14
N GLU A 285 6.05 15.92 17.08
CA GLU A 285 5.48 15.76 18.42
C GLU A 285 6.44 16.22 19.53
N LEU A 286 5.90 16.94 20.50
CA LEU A 286 6.51 17.17 21.80
C LEU A 286 5.75 16.34 22.83
N THR A 287 6.43 15.36 23.43
CA THR A 287 5.86 14.44 24.40
C THR A 287 6.38 14.71 25.81
N ILE A 288 5.47 14.82 26.77
CA ILE A 288 5.76 14.93 28.20
C ILE A 288 5.29 13.66 28.89
N THR A 289 6.22 12.91 29.47
CA THR A 289 5.92 11.66 30.18
C THR A 289 6.08 11.85 31.69
N VAL A 290 5.03 11.55 32.44
CA VAL A 290 5.02 11.60 33.90
C VAL A 290 5.28 10.20 34.44
N ASP A 291 6.05 10.08 35.52
CA ASP A 291 6.24 8.80 36.19
C ASP A 291 4.88 8.21 36.64
N GLN A 292 4.61 6.97 36.24
CA GLN A 292 3.32 6.32 36.49
C GLN A 292 3.09 6.05 37.98
N GLY A 293 4.14 5.78 38.76
CA GLY A 293 4.06 5.57 40.20
C GLY A 293 3.66 6.84 40.93
N TRP A 294 4.28 7.97 40.57
CA TRP A 294 3.93 9.28 41.09
C TRP A 294 2.50 9.69 40.69
N LEU A 295 2.12 9.49 39.43
CA LEU A 295 0.77 9.79 38.92
C LEU A 295 -0.33 8.94 39.60
N ASN A 296 0.02 7.74 40.04
CA ASN A 296 -0.89 6.86 40.79
C ASN A 296 -1.07 7.30 42.26
N ALA A 297 -0.09 7.97 42.84
CA ALA A 297 -0.11 8.46 44.22
C ALA A 297 -0.61 9.92 44.34
N ALA A 298 -0.68 10.66 43.22
CA ALA A 298 -1.19 12.02 43.18
C ALA A 298 -2.70 12.07 43.48
N THR A 299 -3.15 13.03 44.30
CA THR A 299 -4.57 13.20 44.67
C THR A 299 -5.19 14.43 43.97
N TYR A 300 -6.49 14.41 43.69
CA TYR A 300 -7.16 15.40 42.82
C TYR A 300 -8.51 15.90 43.38
N PRO A 301 -8.68 17.20 43.64
CA PRO A 301 -7.66 18.11 44.13
C PRO A 301 -7.59 18.02 45.66
N VAL A 302 -6.41 17.68 46.16
CA VAL A 302 -6.15 17.41 47.57
C VAL A 302 -6.34 18.60 48.50
N ILE A 303 -7.24 18.48 49.47
CA ILE A 303 -7.22 19.28 50.69
C ILE A 303 -6.96 18.30 51.84
N VAL A 304 -5.83 18.48 52.54
CA VAL A 304 -5.58 17.83 53.82
C VAL A 304 -6.26 18.67 54.89
N ASP A 305 -7.26 18.03 55.50
CA ASP A 305 -8.13 18.42 56.59
C ASP A 305 -9.09 19.62 56.32
N PRO A 306 -10.40 19.43 56.49
CA PRO A 306 -11.38 20.52 56.47
C PRO A 306 -11.01 21.63 57.47
N THR A 307 -11.02 22.89 57.03
CA THR A 307 -10.80 24.04 57.92
C THR A 307 -11.89 25.08 57.79
N PHE A 308 -12.25 25.74 58.88
CA PHE A 308 -13.05 26.96 58.84
C PHE A 308 -12.41 28.05 59.70
N GLY A 309 -12.50 29.29 59.24
CA GLY A 309 -11.71 30.40 59.78
C GLY A 309 -11.16 31.32 58.70
N TYR A 310 -10.08 32.04 59.03
CA TYR A 310 -9.38 32.92 58.12
C TYR A 310 -7.93 32.49 57.92
N THR A 311 -7.69 31.78 56.82
CA THR A 311 -6.39 31.20 56.42
C THR A 311 -5.46 32.19 55.71
N THR A 312 -5.87 33.45 55.54
CA THR A 312 -5.07 34.47 54.86
C THR A 312 -4.26 35.30 55.85
N ILE A 313 -3.00 35.61 55.53
CA ILE A 313 -2.15 36.50 56.32
C ILE A 313 -2.69 37.94 56.25
N GLY A 314 -2.94 38.55 57.40
CA GLY A 314 -3.42 39.91 57.52
C GLY A 314 -2.36 40.94 57.12
N GLY A 315 -2.78 42.02 56.45
CA GLY A 315 -1.91 43.12 56.05
C GLY A 315 -1.64 44.15 57.15
N SER A 316 -2.32 44.05 58.29
CA SER A 316 -2.11 44.88 59.48
C SER A 316 -1.87 44.00 60.70
N SER A 317 -1.19 44.52 61.72
CA SER A 317 -1.00 43.83 63.00
C SER A 317 -1.53 44.63 64.19
N ALA A 318 -1.96 43.92 65.25
CA ALA A 318 -2.35 44.49 66.53
C ALA A 318 -1.41 43.94 67.61
N ASN A 319 -0.98 44.82 68.51
CA ASN A 319 -0.10 44.45 69.62
C ASN A 319 -0.92 44.00 70.83
N ILE A 320 -0.57 42.85 71.40
CA ILE A 320 -1.33 42.17 72.46
C ILE A 320 -0.43 41.92 73.67
N ASN A 321 -0.98 42.10 74.88
CA ASN A 321 -0.30 41.89 76.16
C ASN A 321 -0.45 40.45 76.67
N GLY A 322 0.32 40.09 77.70
CA GLY A 322 0.32 38.74 78.28
C GLY A 322 -0.98 38.40 79.01
N GLY A 323 -1.53 37.21 78.75
CA GLY A 323 -2.74 36.70 79.37
C GLY A 323 -4.05 37.07 78.66
N GLU A 324 -3.99 37.78 77.54
CA GLU A 324 -5.20 38.22 76.82
C GLU A 324 -5.66 37.18 75.78
N LEU A 325 -6.98 37.01 75.64
CA LEU A 325 -7.63 36.18 74.61
C LEU A 325 -8.04 37.04 73.42
N PHE A 326 -7.70 36.62 72.20
CA PHE A 326 -8.08 37.32 70.97
C PHE A 326 -8.50 36.34 69.88
N GLY A 327 -9.49 36.70 69.07
CA GLY A 327 -9.98 35.83 68.00
C GLY A 327 -11.05 36.47 67.12
N SER A 328 -11.65 35.67 66.24
CA SER A 328 -12.71 36.13 65.32
C SER A 328 -13.86 35.12 65.22
N LEU A 329 -15.04 35.61 64.85
CA LEU A 329 -16.24 34.80 64.61
C LEU A 329 -16.19 34.04 63.29
N PHE A 330 -16.48 32.74 63.30
CA PHE A 330 -16.64 31.95 62.09
C PHE A 330 -17.81 30.99 62.25
N THR A 331 -18.59 30.82 61.18
CA THR A 331 -19.66 29.82 61.15
C THR A 331 -19.10 28.52 60.58
N SER A 332 -19.32 27.41 61.28
CA SER A 332 -18.85 26.09 60.86
C SER A 332 -19.60 25.60 59.61
N PRO A 333 -18.95 24.77 58.77
CA PRO A 333 -19.60 24.02 57.69
C PRO A 333 -20.69 23.08 58.22
N SER A 334 -21.61 22.62 57.36
CA SER A 334 -22.75 21.78 57.76
C SER A 334 -22.36 20.35 58.19
N ASP A 335 -21.23 19.89 57.68
CA ASP A 335 -20.62 18.57 57.78
C ASP A 335 -19.63 18.43 58.96
N VAL A 336 -19.42 19.49 59.75
CA VAL A 336 -18.48 19.47 60.88
C VAL A 336 -18.91 18.47 61.98
N ASP A 337 -17.99 17.65 62.48
CA ASP A 337 -18.19 16.74 63.63
C ASP A 337 -17.23 17.05 64.78
N THR A 338 -15.90 16.94 64.59
CA THR A 338 -14.94 17.21 65.70
C THR A 338 -13.81 18.14 65.28
N GLY A 339 -13.38 19.06 66.16
CA GLY A 339 -12.28 19.98 65.91
C GLY A 339 -10.93 19.40 66.33
N THR A 340 -9.88 19.51 65.52
CA THR A 340 -8.58 18.86 65.74
C THR A 340 -7.49 19.84 66.18
N SER A 341 -7.35 21.01 65.52
CA SER A 341 -6.32 22.00 65.87
C SER A 341 -6.70 23.43 65.46
N ILE A 342 -6.16 24.43 66.16
CA ILE A 342 -6.29 25.86 65.83
C ILE A 342 -4.94 26.40 65.36
N THR A 343 -4.93 27.04 64.20
CA THR A 343 -3.73 27.64 63.61
C THR A 343 -3.86 29.15 63.46
N PHE A 344 -2.86 29.91 63.89
CA PHE A 344 -2.87 31.38 63.89
C PHE A 344 -1.52 31.99 63.46
N TYR A 345 -1.56 33.15 62.79
CA TYR A 345 -0.36 33.82 62.27
C TYR A 345 0.12 34.94 63.20
N VAL A 346 1.32 34.81 63.76
CA VAL A 346 1.80 35.65 64.86
C VAL A 346 3.31 35.91 64.78
N ALA A 347 3.75 37.04 65.33
CA ALA A 347 5.16 37.38 65.56
C ALA A 347 5.36 37.95 66.97
N SER A 348 6.55 37.77 67.54
CA SER A 348 6.94 38.42 68.80
C SER A 348 7.90 39.59 68.57
N SER A 349 7.60 40.77 69.09
CA SER A 349 8.44 41.97 68.89
C SER A 349 9.65 42.06 69.83
N VAL A 350 9.71 41.25 70.89
CA VAL A 350 10.77 41.37 71.94
C VAL A 350 11.49 40.05 72.23
N GLN A 351 10.77 38.97 72.52
CA GLN A 351 11.35 37.65 72.84
C GLN A 351 10.38 36.51 72.53
N SER A 352 10.86 35.29 72.29
CA SER A 352 9.95 34.15 72.10
C SER A 352 9.03 33.95 73.30
N SER A 353 7.75 33.69 73.05
CA SER A 353 6.73 33.53 74.10
C SER A 353 5.70 32.47 73.72
N PRO A 354 5.08 31.77 74.68
CA PRO A 354 4.12 30.73 74.37
C PRO A 354 2.72 31.29 74.10
N ALA A 355 1.92 30.53 73.35
CA ALA A 355 0.52 30.81 73.03
C ALA A 355 -0.29 29.50 72.97
N LYS A 356 -1.62 29.56 73.10
CA LYS A 356 -2.53 28.41 72.90
C LYS A 356 -3.73 28.82 72.05
N GLY A 357 -4.26 27.91 71.24
CA GLY A 357 -5.58 28.07 70.61
C GLY A 357 -6.70 27.80 71.62
N VAL A 358 -7.82 28.52 71.49
CA VAL A 358 -9.01 28.38 72.34
C VAL A 358 -10.25 28.49 71.47
N MET A 359 -11.15 27.51 71.57
CA MET A 359 -12.41 27.44 70.83
C MET A 359 -13.59 27.79 71.72
N VAL A 360 -14.39 28.77 71.31
CA VAL A 360 -15.52 29.29 72.10
C VAL A 360 -16.80 29.21 71.27
N LEU A 361 -17.88 28.68 71.84
CA LEU A 361 -19.21 28.72 71.23
C LEU A 361 -19.77 30.15 71.31
N HIS A 362 -20.16 30.71 70.17
CA HIS A 362 -20.76 32.03 70.13
C HIS A 362 -22.25 31.97 70.45
N THR A 363 -22.71 32.89 71.29
CA THR A 363 -24.12 33.06 71.64
C THR A 363 -24.47 34.56 71.61
N ALA A 364 -25.76 34.89 71.48
CA ALA A 364 -26.20 36.28 71.40
C ALA A 364 -25.98 37.10 72.69
N ASN A 365 -25.80 36.42 73.83
CA ASN A 365 -25.54 37.03 75.12
C ASN A 365 -24.10 36.78 75.54
N VAL A 366 -23.38 37.85 75.84
CA VAL A 366 -21.95 37.81 76.20
C VAL A 366 -21.67 37.03 77.49
N ALA A 367 -22.67 36.89 78.37
CA ALA A 367 -22.60 36.10 79.60
C ALA A 367 -22.67 34.57 79.36
N ASP A 368 -23.09 34.16 78.15
CA ASP A 368 -23.34 32.77 77.77
C ASP A 368 -22.24 32.24 76.81
N LEU A 369 -21.13 32.96 76.64
CA LEU A 369 -19.98 32.47 75.87
C LEU A 369 -19.31 31.32 76.62
N LEU A 370 -19.02 30.23 75.92
CA LEU A 370 -18.52 29.00 76.51
C LEU A 370 -17.30 28.48 75.75
N ILE A 371 -16.15 28.35 76.41
CA ILE A 371 -15.07 27.49 75.91
C ILE A 371 -15.63 26.08 75.86
N ILE A 372 -15.70 25.50 74.66
CA ILE A 372 -16.27 24.16 74.49
C ILE A 372 -15.42 23.12 75.21
N ALA A 373 -16.04 22.01 75.64
CA ALA A 373 -15.29 20.90 76.22
C ALA A 373 -14.18 20.49 75.24
N ASN A 374 -12.96 20.27 75.73
CA ASN A 374 -11.78 19.96 74.91
C ASN A 374 -11.32 21.10 73.95
N GLY A 375 -11.92 22.29 74.07
CA GLY A 375 -11.67 23.45 73.21
C GLY A 375 -10.39 24.25 73.50
N VAL A 376 -9.50 23.78 74.37
CA VAL A 376 -8.21 24.47 74.63
C VAL A 376 -7.06 23.63 74.08
N GLY A 377 -6.21 24.25 73.28
CA GLY A 377 -5.08 23.59 72.64
C GLY A 377 -3.79 23.57 73.45
N ASN A 378 -2.83 22.78 72.99
CA ASN A 378 -1.49 22.71 73.56
C ASN A 378 -0.70 24.02 73.33
N ALA A 379 0.31 24.25 74.17
CA ALA A 379 1.15 25.43 74.07
C ALA A 379 2.08 25.38 72.84
N VAL A 380 2.17 26.49 72.10
CA VAL A 380 3.05 26.68 70.94
C VAL A 380 3.97 27.88 71.13
N THR A 381 5.20 27.82 70.59
CA THR A 381 6.19 28.89 70.72
C THR A 381 6.07 29.92 69.60
N CYS A 382 5.78 31.17 69.95
CA CYS A 382 5.79 32.32 69.04
C CYS A 382 7.21 32.90 68.99
N SER A 383 7.81 33.00 67.80
CA SER A 383 9.17 33.52 67.62
C SER A 383 9.15 34.96 67.11
N THR A 384 10.33 35.59 66.98
CA THR A 384 10.45 36.96 66.47
C THR A 384 10.24 37.08 64.95
N THR A 385 10.16 35.95 64.24
CA THR A 385 9.83 35.90 62.81
C THR A 385 8.35 35.57 62.64
N PRO A 386 7.57 36.41 61.93
CA PRO A 386 6.16 36.15 61.67
C PRO A 386 5.94 34.80 61.01
N GLY A 387 4.96 34.02 61.50
CA GLY A 387 4.61 32.75 60.89
C GLY A 387 3.37 32.11 61.49
N TRP A 388 2.85 31.11 60.79
CA TRP A 388 1.76 30.27 61.29
C TRP A 388 2.22 29.39 62.45
N ARG A 389 1.38 29.25 63.47
CA ARG A 389 1.59 28.37 64.63
C ARG A 389 0.32 27.55 64.86
N THR A 390 0.48 26.24 65.03
CA THR A 390 -0.64 25.29 65.15
C THR A 390 -0.71 24.69 66.54
N SER A 391 -1.79 25.00 67.26
CA SER A 391 -2.12 24.52 68.59
C SER A 391 -3.16 23.41 68.50
N ILE A 392 -2.76 22.18 68.84
CA ILE A 392 -3.58 20.97 68.77
C ILE A 392 -4.56 20.96 69.95
N LEU A 393 -5.86 20.79 69.68
CA LEU A 393 -6.93 20.77 70.69
C LEU A 393 -6.88 19.49 71.51
N ALA A 394 -7.06 19.61 72.82
CA ALA A 394 -6.96 18.46 73.72
C ALA A 394 -8.24 17.61 73.67
N GLY A 395 -8.24 16.48 72.97
CA GLY A 395 -9.36 15.51 73.01
C GLY A 395 -10.51 15.77 72.03
N THR A 396 -10.21 16.35 70.85
CA THR A 396 -11.12 16.51 69.70
C THR A 396 -12.53 16.99 70.07
N PRO A 397 -12.71 18.29 70.41
CA PRO A 397 -14.02 18.85 70.75
C PRO A 397 -15.09 18.56 69.70
N SER A 398 -16.28 18.12 70.12
CA SER A 398 -17.44 18.02 69.23
C SER A 398 -17.90 19.41 68.80
N LEU A 399 -18.07 19.59 67.50
CA LEU A 399 -18.57 20.76 66.82
C LEU A 399 -19.96 20.43 66.24
N THR A 400 -20.72 21.47 65.90
CA THR A 400 -22.06 21.32 65.35
C THR A 400 -22.12 22.06 64.02
N GLY A 401 -22.73 21.44 63.02
CA GLY A 401 -22.88 22.03 61.68
C GLY A 401 -23.58 23.37 61.69
N SER A 402 -23.17 24.28 60.80
CA SER A 402 -23.80 25.61 60.63
C SER A 402 -23.89 26.45 61.92
N THR A 403 -22.99 26.20 62.87
CA THR A 403 -22.96 26.86 64.19
C THR A 403 -21.84 27.89 64.24
N THR A 404 -22.10 29.06 64.83
CA THR A 404 -21.08 30.11 64.95
C THR A 404 -20.19 29.87 66.17
N TYR A 405 -18.88 29.94 65.96
CA TYR A 405 -17.85 29.86 66.99
C TYR A 405 -16.94 31.08 66.95
N ILE A 406 -16.32 31.41 68.08
CA ILE A 406 -15.20 32.34 68.13
C ILE A 406 -13.93 31.50 68.19
N ILE A 407 -13.10 31.58 67.14
CA ILE A 407 -11.80 30.91 67.11
C ILE A 407 -10.78 31.89 67.68
N MET A 408 -10.25 31.56 68.86
CA MET A 408 -9.40 32.43 69.65
C MET A 408 -8.02 31.82 69.91
N TRP A 409 -7.13 32.64 70.44
CA TRP A 409 -5.87 32.23 71.01
C TRP A 409 -5.54 33.09 72.24
N ILE A 410 -4.74 32.54 73.16
CA ILE A 410 -4.31 33.20 74.40
C ILE A 410 -2.79 33.30 74.47
N THR A 411 -2.27 34.47 74.83
CA THR A 411 -0.84 34.75 75.00
C THR A 411 -0.32 34.30 76.36
N GLY A 412 0.96 33.91 76.45
CA GLY A 412 1.64 33.63 77.70
C GLY A 412 1.58 34.79 78.70
N GLN A 413 1.43 34.49 80.00
CA GLN A 413 1.21 35.49 81.07
C GLN A 413 2.27 36.61 81.14
N SER A 414 3.50 36.33 80.69
CA SER A 414 4.64 37.24 80.68
C SER A 414 5.06 37.69 79.27
N ALA A 415 4.22 37.43 78.26
CA ALA A 415 4.46 37.85 76.88
C ALA A 415 4.23 39.37 76.76
N TRP A 416 5.20 40.09 76.21
CA TRP A 416 5.06 41.51 75.88
C TRP A 416 5.33 41.70 74.39
N GLY A 417 4.41 42.40 73.73
CA GLY A 417 4.54 42.78 72.33
C GLY A 417 4.35 41.64 71.33
N GLN A 418 3.27 40.86 71.45
CA GLN A 418 2.88 39.92 70.40
C GLN A 418 2.10 40.66 69.31
N ASP A 419 2.58 40.57 68.07
CA ASP A 419 1.93 41.18 66.91
C ASP A 419 1.09 40.14 66.19
N PHE A 420 -0.22 40.42 66.15
CA PHE A 420 -1.20 39.53 65.57
C PHE A 420 -1.84 40.11 64.33
N TYR A 421 -1.79 39.35 63.25
CA TYR A 421 -2.09 39.84 61.91
C TYR A 421 -3.58 39.70 61.61
N TYR A 422 -4.15 40.74 61.01
CA TYR A 422 -5.56 40.79 60.64
C TYR A 422 -5.78 41.61 59.37
N ASN A 423 -6.95 41.40 58.77
CA ASN A 423 -7.53 42.30 57.79
C ASN A 423 -8.84 42.88 58.34
N SER A 424 -9.35 43.94 57.71
CA SER A 424 -10.69 44.44 58.01
C SER A 424 -11.73 43.35 57.69
N GLY A 425 -12.56 43.02 58.68
CA GLY A 425 -13.70 42.12 58.59
C GLY A 425 -15.03 42.85 58.75
N ASP A 426 -16.07 42.07 58.99
CA ASP A 426 -17.41 42.58 59.25
C ASP A 426 -17.52 43.29 60.62
N ALA A 427 -18.64 43.97 60.85
CA ALA A 427 -18.89 44.63 62.12
C ALA A 427 -18.85 43.62 63.27
N SER A 428 -18.06 43.90 64.31
CA SER A 428 -17.84 43.01 65.46
C SER A 428 -17.25 41.64 65.13
N GLN A 429 -16.59 41.47 63.98
CA GLN A 429 -15.98 40.20 63.56
C GLN A 429 -14.88 39.72 64.53
N GLY A 430 -14.12 40.62 65.13
CA GLY A 430 -13.04 40.31 66.08
C GLY A 430 -13.51 40.44 67.52
N HIS A 431 -13.05 39.54 68.38
CA HIS A 431 -13.43 39.40 69.79
C HIS A 431 -12.19 39.32 70.66
N TYR A 432 -12.22 39.94 71.82
CA TYR A 432 -11.11 39.90 72.76
C TYR A 432 -11.51 40.03 74.23
N ASP A 433 -10.72 39.43 75.11
CA ASP A 433 -10.83 39.49 76.58
C ASP A 433 -9.45 39.79 77.18
N GLN A 434 -9.32 40.98 77.76
CA GLN A 434 -8.06 41.50 78.30
C GLN A 434 -7.77 41.02 79.73
N THR A 435 -8.67 40.25 80.34
CA THR A 435 -8.61 39.86 81.76
C THR A 435 -8.45 38.36 81.99
N ASN A 436 -8.15 37.59 80.95
CA ASN A 436 -8.07 36.14 81.00
C ASN A 436 -6.73 35.62 81.60
N ASN A 437 -6.57 34.30 81.68
CA ASN A 437 -5.43 33.64 82.29
C ASN A 437 -4.86 32.53 81.40
N TYR A 438 -3.60 32.66 80.98
CA TYR A 438 -2.93 31.70 80.11
C TYR A 438 -2.82 30.28 80.68
N ALA A 439 -2.60 30.17 82.00
CA ALA A 439 -2.43 28.88 82.65
C ALA A 439 -3.74 28.08 82.65
N THR A 440 -4.84 28.77 82.93
CA THR A 440 -6.20 28.23 83.01
C THR A 440 -7.16 29.16 82.27
N PRO A 441 -7.28 29.05 80.94
CA PRO A 441 -8.20 29.89 80.17
C PRO A 441 -9.63 29.68 80.64
N GLU A 442 -10.33 30.79 80.95
CA GLU A 442 -11.72 30.79 81.41
C GLU A 442 -12.64 31.36 80.33
N ASN A 443 -13.94 31.09 80.43
CA ASN A 443 -14.94 31.63 79.52
C ASN A 443 -14.83 33.17 79.42
N PRO A 444 -14.79 33.76 78.21
CA PRO A 444 -14.70 35.21 78.05
C PRO A 444 -15.86 35.93 78.74
N SER A 445 -15.57 36.89 79.64
CA SER A 445 -16.59 37.50 80.53
C SER A 445 -16.93 38.98 80.25
N TYR A 446 -16.20 39.62 79.33
CA TYR A 446 -16.49 40.98 78.85
C TYR A 446 -16.16 41.05 77.35
N SER A 447 -17.12 40.69 76.48
CA SER A 447 -16.83 40.58 75.04
C SER A 447 -16.68 41.97 74.41
N LEU A 448 -15.45 42.45 74.38
CA LEU A 448 -15.08 43.59 73.58
C LEU A 448 -14.90 43.11 72.14
N HIS A 449 -15.46 43.88 71.21
CA HIS A 449 -15.44 43.53 69.80
C HIS A 449 -14.80 44.64 68.98
N ASN A 450 -14.19 44.23 67.87
CA ASN A 450 -13.70 45.11 66.84
C ASN A 450 -14.06 44.52 65.47
N ASN A 451 -13.71 45.23 64.40
CA ASN A 451 -13.98 44.76 63.04
C ASN A 451 -12.79 43.98 62.48
N ASN A 452 -11.89 43.44 63.30
CA ASN A 452 -10.71 42.75 62.82
C ASN A 452 -11.06 41.28 62.53
N LYS A 453 -10.76 40.85 61.31
CA LYS A 453 -10.75 39.44 60.94
C LYS A 453 -9.32 38.94 61.05
N TYR A 454 -9.01 38.34 62.21
CA TYR A 454 -7.69 37.85 62.52
C TYR A 454 -7.31 36.63 61.69
N SER A 455 -6.02 36.49 61.37
CA SER A 455 -5.46 35.34 60.66
C SER A 455 -5.42 34.11 61.56
N ILE A 456 -6.57 33.46 61.73
CA ILE A 456 -6.79 32.29 62.59
C ILE A 456 -7.85 31.36 62.01
N TYR A 457 -7.61 30.05 62.06
CA TYR A 457 -8.54 29.01 61.60
C TYR A 457 -8.45 27.74 62.43
N ILE A 458 -9.49 26.91 62.37
CA ILE A 458 -9.56 25.58 63.00
C ILE A 458 -9.63 24.49 61.93
N THR A 459 -9.04 23.33 62.22
CA THR A 459 -9.12 22.08 61.45
C THR A 459 -10.16 21.13 62.07
N TYR A 460 -10.95 20.38 61.30
CA TYR A 460 -12.04 19.51 61.78
C TYR A 460 -12.24 18.20 60.97
N ASP A 461 -12.97 17.22 61.53
CA ASP A 461 -13.41 15.94 60.91
C ASP A 461 -14.95 15.93 60.68
N SER A 462 -15.47 15.15 59.72
CA SER A 462 -16.91 14.98 59.38
C SER A 462 -17.42 13.52 59.60
N THR A 463 -18.74 13.30 59.67
CA THR A 463 -19.37 11.96 59.77
C THR A 463 -19.78 11.40 58.40
N ASN A 464 -19.42 10.15 58.07
CA ASN A 464 -19.82 9.44 56.85
C ASN A 464 -21.07 8.55 57.05
N ALA A 465 -22.04 8.60 56.12
CA ALA A 465 -23.27 7.83 56.06
C ALA A 465 -23.25 6.87 54.86
N THR A 466 -23.86 5.68 55.02
CA THR A 466 -23.78 4.64 53.98
C THR A 466 -24.73 4.91 52.80
N PRO A 467 -24.28 4.73 51.54
CA PRO A 467 -25.12 4.86 50.35
C PRO A 467 -26.22 3.78 50.24
N THR A 468 -27.24 4.07 49.42
CA THR A 468 -28.38 3.18 49.16
C THR A 468 -28.59 2.91 47.67
N ILE A 469 -29.05 1.71 47.31
CA ILE A 469 -29.39 1.32 45.93
C ILE A 469 -30.91 1.46 45.72
N SER A 470 -31.32 2.05 44.61
CA SER A 470 -32.74 2.24 44.27
C SER A 470 -33.24 1.33 43.15
N SER A 471 -32.39 1.02 42.15
CA SER A 471 -32.67 0.00 41.14
C SER A 471 -31.39 -0.57 40.54
N VAL A 472 -31.50 -1.80 40.02
CA VAL A 472 -30.48 -2.45 39.20
C VAL A 472 -31.15 -3.03 37.96
N SER A 473 -30.45 -3.00 36.83
CA SER A 473 -30.86 -3.65 35.58
C SER A 473 -29.65 -4.04 34.75
N ASP A 474 -29.84 -4.96 33.82
CA ASP A 474 -28.81 -5.41 32.88
C ASP A 474 -29.37 -5.46 31.45
N THR A 475 -28.52 -5.11 30.47
CA THR A 475 -28.88 -5.12 29.06
C THR A 475 -27.65 -5.20 28.14
N PRO A 476 -27.70 -5.95 27.03
CA PRO A 476 -28.76 -6.90 26.65
C PRO A 476 -28.80 -8.15 27.55
N ASP A 477 -29.98 -8.75 27.69
CA ASP A 477 -30.21 -10.05 28.35
C ASP A 477 -31.22 -10.86 27.50
N PRO A 478 -30.83 -12.01 26.93
CA PRO A 478 -29.50 -12.63 27.00
C PRO A 478 -28.40 -11.81 26.30
N VAL A 479 -27.16 -11.97 26.77
CA VAL A 479 -25.94 -11.42 26.14
C VAL A 479 -25.16 -12.54 25.45
N ASN A 480 -24.71 -12.29 24.23
CA ASN A 480 -23.87 -13.25 23.51
C ASN A 480 -22.44 -13.25 24.07
N SER A 481 -21.82 -14.42 24.17
CA SER A 481 -20.40 -14.55 24.50
C SER A 481 -19.52 -13.69 23.58
N GLY A 482 -18.53 -12.99 24.16
CA GLY A 482 -17.69 -11.98 23.52
C GLY A 482 -18.36 -10.60 23.35
N SER A 483 -19.61 -10.42 23.79
CA SER A 483 -20.31 -9.13 23.81
C SER A 483 -20.41 -8.57 25.23
N ASN A 484 -20.59 -7.25 25.32
CA ASN A 484 -20.75 -6.57 26.60
C ASN A 484 -22.21 -6.58 27.07
N THR A 485 -22.45 -7.02 28.30
CA THR A 485 -23.66 -6.67 29.06
C THR A 485 -23.37 -5.43 29.92
N THR A 486 -24.34 -4.53 30.05
CA THR A 486 -24.23 -3.31 30.85
C THR A 486 -25.14 -3.43 32.07
N PHE A 487 -24.55 -3.42 33.26
CA PHE A 487 -25.26 -3.32 34.53
C PHE A 487 -25.45 -1.84 34.87
N SER A 488 -26.70 -1.41 35.00
CA SER A 488 -27.07 -0.04 35.36
C SER A 488 -27.59 -0.01 36.80
N THR A 489 -26.98 0.82 37.65
CA THR A 489 -27.28 0.90 39.08
C THR A 489 -27.66 2.33 39.47
N ASP A 490 -28.91 2.54 39.84
CA ASP A 490 -29.37 3.82 40.40
C ASP A 490 -29.11 3.85 41.92
N TRP A 491 -28.54 4.93 42.43
CA TRP A 491 -28.12 5.03 43.84
C TRP A 491 -28.44 6.40 44.46
N ASN A 492 -28.39 6.48 45.78
CA ASN A 492 -28.57 7.72 46.51
C ASN A 492 -27.75 7.72 47.81
N ASP A 493 -27.13 8.86 48.12
CA ASP A 493 -26.40 9.11 49.36
C ASP A 493 -26.87 10.43 50.00
N THR A 494 -26.97 10.44 51.31
CA THR A 494 -27.39 11.61 52.08
C THR A 494 -26.26 12.62 52.29
N ASP A 495 -25.02 12.21 52.07
CA ASP A 495 -23.84 13.03 52.27
C ASP A 495 -23.57 13.92 51.06
N SER A 496 -23.32 15.20 51.34
CA SER A 496 -23.36 16.24 50.30
C SER A 496 -22.04 16.32 49.55
N GLY A 497 -21.98 15.68 48.38
CA GLY A 497 -20.85 15.77 47.47
C GLY A 497 -20.05 14.48 47.34
N ASP A 498 -20.58 13.40 47.90
CA ASP A 498 -19.95 12.10 47.99
C ASP A 498 -19.80 11.43 46.64
N LEU A 499 -18.76 10.61 46.56
CA LEU A 499 -18.40 9.86 45.38
C LEU A 499 -18.58 8.38 45.71
N VAL A 500 -19.25 7.63 44.84
CA VAL A 500 -19.48 6.20 45.07
C VAL A 500 -18.87 5.32 43.99
N LYS A 501 -18.69 4.04 44.30
CA LYS A 501 -18.39 2.96 43.37
C LYS A 501 -19.49 1.92 43.41
N ALA A 502 -19.91 1.45 42.26
CA ALA A 502 -20.70 0.22 42.14
C ALA A 502 -19.77 -0.99 41.98
N HIS A 503 -20.15 -2.09 42.61
CA HIS A 503 -19.49 -3.39 42.56
C HIS A 503 -20.52 -4.44 42.20
N ILE A 504 -20.39 -5.05 41.02
CA ILE A 504 -21.26 -6.13 40.53
C ILE A 504 -20.59 -7.45 40.91
N CYS A 505 -20.91 -7.99 42.08
CA CYS A 505 -20.27 -9.17 42.65
C CYS A 505 -20.90 -10.48 42.16
N LYS A 506 -20.09 -11.56 42.08
CA LYS A 506 -20.56 -12.93 41.79
C LYS A 506 -21.21 -13.61 42.99
N THR A 507 -20.93 -13.11 44.19
CA THR A 507 -21.49 -13.61 45.45
C THR A 507 -22.08 -12.45 46.24
N ASP A 508 -23.04 -12.75 47.11
CA ASP A 508 -23.67 -11.79 48.02
C ASP A 508 -22.76 -11.39 49.20
N ALA A 509 -21.56 -10.90 48.91
CA ALA A 509 -20.60 -10.50 49.94
C ALA A 509 -19.53 -9.53 49.39
N ILE A 510 -19.25 -8.48 50.17
CA ILE A 510 -18.20 -7.49 49.91
C ILE A 510 -17.41 -7.19 51.20
N THR A 511 -16.08 -7.18 51.10
CA THR A 511 -15.17 -6.80 52.20
C THR A 511 -14.22 -5.71 51.72
N THR A 512 -14.13 -4.58 52.43
CA THR A 512 -13.24 -3.45 52.05
C THR A 512 -13.39 -3.04 50.58
N GLN A 513 -14.65 -2.88 50.12
CA GLN A 513 -14.99 -2.56 48.72
C GLN A 513 -14.43 -3.56 47.69
N THR A 514 -14.27 -4.82 48.07
CA THR A 514 -13.82 -5.90 47.19
C THR A 514 -14.80 -7.06 47.26
N CYS A 515 -15.30 -7.54 46.12
CA CYS A 515 -16.20 -8.68 46.06
C CYS A 515 -15.51 -9.97 46.51
N ASP A 516 -16.04 -10.64 47.54
CA ASP A 516 -15.37 -11.79 48.18
C ASP A 516 -15.28 -13.03 47.27
N GLY A 517 -16.25 -13.21 46.37
CA GLY A 517 -16.29 -14.28 45.36
C GLY A 517 -15.81 -13.85 43.97
N GLY A 518 -15.19 -12.67 43.86
CA GLY A 518 -14.90 -12.01 42.59
C GLY A 518 -16.09 -11.22 42.05
N SER A 519 -15.84 -10.42 41.02
CA SER A 519 -16.79 -9.51 40.40
C SER A 519 -17.05 -9.86 38.93
N TRP A 520 -18.23 -9.47 38.46
CA TRP A 520 -18.58 -9.33 37.06
C TRP A 520 -18.07 -7.99 36.52
N ALA A 521 -18.28 -6.89 37.27
CA ALA A 521 -17.75 -5.58 36.92
C ALA A 521 -17.57 -4.71 38.17
N ASP A 522 -16.57 -3.82 38.15
CA ASP A 522 -16.31 -2.86 39.24
C ASP A 522 -16.09 -1.46 38.68
N SER A 523 -16.58 -0.45 39.40
CA SER A 523 -16.27 0.94 39.10
C SER A 523 -14.76 1.21 39.25
N ALA A 524 -14.14 1.66 38.15
CA ALA A 524 -12.71 1.98 38.12
C ALA A 524 -12.34 3.19 39.00
N SER A 525 -13.30 4.06 39.31
CA SER A 525 -13.12 5.28 40.10
C SER A 525 -14.42 5.62 40.79
N PHE A 526 -14.36 6.39 41.88
CA PHE A 526 -15.55 6.93 42.51
C PHE A 526 -16.19 7.99 41.60
N VAL A 527 -17.51 7.98 41.48
CA VAL A 527 -18.28 8.83 40.56
C VAL A 527 -19.48 9.48 41.26
N THR A 528 -20.01 10.52 40.64
CA THR A 528 -21.33 11.11 41.00
C THR A 528 -22.41 10.74 39.99
N ASP A 529 -22.08 9.89 39.02
CA ASP A 529 -22.98 9.51 37.94
C ASP A 529 -24.09 8.62 38.50
N ASP A 530 -25.34 8.94 38.17
CA ASP A 530 -26.54 8.21 38.57
C ASP A 530 -27.47 8.11 37.34
N PRO A 531 -27.75 6.90 36.81
CA PRO A 531 -27.21 5.62 37.26
C PRO A 531 -25.70 5.45 36.97
N ILE A 532 -25.08 4.49 37.66
CA ILE A 532 -23.74 3.97 37.36
C ILE A 532 -23.86 2.80 36.40
N ASP A 533 -23.30 2.96 35.20
CA ASP A 533 -23.27 1.92 34.18
C ASP A 533 -21.90 1.23 34.15
N LEU A 534 -21.89 -0.09 34.38
CA LEU A 534 -20.69 -0.93 34.33
C LEU A 534 -20.85 -2.04 33.30
N THR A 535 -19.84 -2.22 32.45
CA THR A 535 -19.88 -3.21 31.38
C THR A 535 -19.05 -4.45 31.73
N TYR A 536 -19.56 -5.63 31.39
CA TYR A 536 -18.84 -6.90 31.45
C TYR A 536 -18.90 -7.61 30.09
N GLU A 537 -17.74 -8.04 29.59
CA GLU A 537 -17.65 -8.87 28.39
C GLU A 537 -17.92 -10.34 28.76
N ALA A 538 -19.10 -10.85 28.39
CA ALA A 538 -19.51 -12.21 28.69
C ALA A 538 -18.56 -13.24 28.05
N GLN A 539 -18.23 -14.32 28.76
CA GLN A 539 -17.33 -15.35 28.26
C GLN A 539 -18.07 -16.67 28.02
N ASP A 540 -17.52 -17.55 27.16
CA ASP A 540 -18.10 -18.89 26.89
C ASP A 540 -18.25 -19.73 28.17
N GLY A 541 -17.37 -19.53 29.14
CA GLY A 541 -17.41 -20.22 30.44
C GLY A 541 -18.57 -19.80 31.34
N ASP A 542 -19.20 -18.67 31.04
CA ASP A 542 -20.34 -18.12 31.77
C ASP A 542 -21.68 -18.56 31.17
N ALA A 543 -21.69 -19.44 30.16
CA ALA A 543 -22.91 -19.85 29.47
C ALA A 543 -24.04 -20.29 30.41
N GLY A 544 -25.26 -19.80 30.13
CA GLY A 544 -26.45 -20.00 30.96
C GLY A 544 -26.77 -18.81 31.87
N SER A 545 -27.67 -19.04 32.83
CA SER A 545 -28.13 -18.02 33.77
C SER A 545 -27.11 -17.81 34.90
N ASN A 546 -26.71 -16.57 35.14
CA ASN A 546 -25.76 -16.18 36.17
C ASN A 546 -26.40 -15.18 37.14
N ASP A 547 -26.17 -15.39 38.44
CA ASP A 547 -26.57 -14.45 39.49
C ASP A 547 -25.55 -13.31 39.60
N TYR A 548 -26.02 -12.10 39.90
CA TYR A 548 -25.18 -10.97 40.29
C TYR A 548 -25.74 -10.23 41.50
N TYR A 549 -24.84 -9.61 42.27
CA TYR A 549 -25.15 -8.88 43.50
C TYR A 549 -24.47 -7.51 43.45
N VAL A 550 -25.25 -6.44 43.45
CA VAL A 550 -24.74 -5.07 43.34
C VAL A 550 -24.57 -4.47 44.72
N PHE A 551 -23.39 -3.92 44.99
CA PHE A 551 -23.10 -3.07 46.14
C PHE A 551 -22.68 -1.69 45.67
N VAL A 552 -23.09 -0.63 46.37
CA VAL A 552 -22.60 0.73 46.15
C VAL A 552 -21.84 1.15 47.40
N CYS A 553 -20.62 1.65 47.25
CA CYS A 553 -19.77 2.06 48.36
C CYS A 553 -19.24 3.48 48.17
N ASP A 554 -19.20 4.27 49.24
CA ASP A 554 -18.65 5.63 49.26
C ASP A 554 -17.11 5.64 49.40
N ASP A 555 -16.51 6.82 49.23
CA ASP A 555 -15.06 7.04 49.33
C ASP A 555 -14.51 6.98 50.76
N ASP A 556 -15.38 6.94 51.76
CA ASP A 556 -15.10 6.71 53.17
C ASP A 556 -15.32 5.25 53.60
N ASN A 557 -15.50 4.35 52.62
CA ASN A 557 -15.53 2.91 52.77
C ASN A 557 -16.75 2.35 53.53
N ALA A 558 -17.89 3.04 53.49
CA ALA A 558 -19.17 2.43 53.82
C ALA A 558 -19.86 1.90 52.55
N CYS A 559 -20.47 0.72 52.66
CA CYS A 559 -21.09 0.00 51.55
C CYS A 559 -22.55 -0.31 51.84
N SER A 560 -23.40 -0.14 50.82
CA SER A 560 -24.82 -0.48 50.86
C SER A 560 -25.04 -1.97 51.16
N SER A 561 -26.27 -2.34 51.53
CA SER A 561 -26.72 -3.72 51.36
C SER A 561 -26.81 -4.07 49.87
N SER A 562 -26.69 -5.35 49.52
CA SER A 562 -26.78 -5.81 48.15
C SER A 562 -28.19 -5.69 47.55
N THR A 563 -28.25 -5.54 46.23
CA THR A 563 -29.44 -5.83 45.41
C THR A 563 -29.07 -6.87 44.36
N SER A 564 -29.83 -7.95 44.24
CA SER A 564 -29.52 -9.05 43.32
C SER A 564 -30.31 -8.99 42.01
N GLY A 565 -29.72 -9.55 40.96
CA GLY A 565 -30.35 -9.78 39.65
C GLY A 565 -29.76 -11.02 38.97
N THR A 566 -30.23 -11.32 37.76
CA THR A 566 -29.73 -12.43 36.93
C THR A 566 -29.53 -11.95 35.51
N PHE A 567 -28.47 -12.41 34.85
CA PHE A 567 -28.27 -12.21 33.41
C PHE A 567 -27.92 -13.56 32.76
N THR A 568 -28.29 -13.73 31.49
CA THR A 568 -28.09 -14.98 30.74
C THR A 568 -27.03 -14.79 29.67
N VAL A 569 -26.07 -15.72 29.59
CA VAL A 569 -25.06 -15.73 28.52
C VAL A 569 -25.39 -16.82 27.51
N ASN A 570 -25.58 -16.43 26.25
CA ASN A 570 -25.75 -17.35 25.13
C ASN A 570 -24.43 -17.55 24.38
N ARG A 571 -24.06 -18.79 23.99
CA ARG A 571 -22.84 -19.01 23.20
C ARG A 571 -23.16 -18.86 21.72
N LEU A 572 -22.17 -18.42 20.94
CA LEU A 572 -22.37 -18.27 19.51
C LEU A 572 -22.47 -19.66 18.84
N PRO A 573 -23.32 -19.81 17.80
CA PRO A 573 -23.34 -21.01 16.98
C PRO A 573 -21.95 -21.29 16.39
N THR A 574 -21.58 -22.56 16.28
CA THR A 574 -20.29 -22.91 15.69
C THR A 574 -20.29 -22.67 14.18
N THR A 575 -19.13 -22.26 13.66
CA THR A 575 -19.00 -21.96 12.21
C THR A 575 -19.30 -23.21 11.37
N PRO A 576 -20.20 -23.14 10.37
CA PRO A 576 -20.59 -24.28 9.54
C PRO A 576 -19.39 -25.02 8.91
N THR A 577 -19.20 -26.30 9.25
CA THR A 577 -18.12 -27.13 8.70
C THR A 577 -18.40 -28.64 8.90
N PRO A 578 -18.04 -29.52 7.93
CA PRO A 578 -17.42 -29.23 6.64
C PRO A 578 -18.39 -28.66 5.60
N LEU A 579 -17.87 -27.85 4.69
CA LEU A 579 -18.59 -27.39 3.49
C LEU A 579 -18.40 -28.39 2.35
N GLY A 580 -19.42 -28.54 1.51
CA GLY A 580 -19.34 -29.39 0.33
C GLY A 580 -20.58 -29.30 -0.55
N PRO A 581 -20.78 -30.27 -1.47
CA PRO A 581 -19.84 -31.32 -1.88
C PRO A 581 -18.51 -30.78 -2.41
N THR A 582 -17.48 -31.65 -2.53
CA THR A 582 -16.12 -31.27 -2.97
C THR A 582 -16.11 -30.44 -4.26
N ALA A 583 -16.95 -30.81 -5.24
CA ALA A 583 -17.07 -30.11 -6.52
C ALA A 583 -17.53 -28.64 -6.40
N TYR A 584 -18.11 -28.27 -5.25
CA TYR A 584 -18.58 -26.91 -4.95
C TYR A 584 -17.69 -26.18 -3.94
N VAL A 585 -16.52 -26.72 -3.62
CA VAL A 585 -15.56 -26.10 -2.68
C VAL A 585 -14.09 -26.20 -3.13
N ASP A 586 -13.83 -26.54 -4.40
CA ASP A 586 -12.46 -26.73 -4.92
C ASP A 586 -12.16 -25.96 -6.23
N GLY A 587 -13.14 -25.21 -6.76
CA GLY A 587 -13.01 -24.42 -7.99
C GLY A 587 -13.19 -25.22 -9.28
N SER A 588 -13.74 -26.44 -9.19
CA SER A 588 -14.05 -27.30 -10.34
C SER A 588 -15.10 -26.68 -11.27
N TRP A 589 -15.02 -27.07 -12.55
CA TRP A 589 -16.04 -26.80 -13.56
C TRP A 589 -17.15 -27.87 -13.51
N GLY A 590 -18.40 -27.46 -13.74
CA GLY A 590 -19.53 -28.36 -13.90
C GLY A 590 -20.67 -27.75 -14.73
N THR A 591 -21.64 -28.58 -15.08
CA THR A 591 -22.82 -28.19 -15.90
C THR A 591 -24.09 -27.98 -15.06
N ASP A 592 -24.03 -28.21 -13.74
CA ASP A 592 -25.15 -28.01 -12.83
C ASP A 592 -25.29 -26.52 -12.47
N ASN A 593 -26.29 -25.86 -13.05
CA ASN A 593 -26.61 -24.47 -12.78
C ASN A 593 -27.60 -24.28 -11.62
N THR A 594 -27.96 -25.37 -10.93
CA THR A 594 -28.77 -25.37 -9.70
C THR A 594 -28.08 -26.20 -8.60
N PRO A 595 -26.81 -25.89 -8.25
CA PRO A 595 -26.03 -26.75 -7.38
C PRO A 595 -26.65 -26.87 -5.98
N SER A 596 -26.52 -28.06 -5.40
CA SER A 596 -26.92 -28.33 -4.02
C SER A 596 -25.71 -28.26 -3.09
N LEU A 597 -25.67 -27.23 -2.26
CA LEU A 597 -24.62 -26.91 -1.31
C LEU A 597 -24.92 -27.56 0.04
N THR A 598 -23.95 -28.24 0.63
CA THR A 598 -24.10 -28.97 1.91
C THR A 598 -23.16 -28.43 2.97
N PHE A 599 -23.64 -28.35 4.20
CA PHE A 599 -22.91 -27.81 5.35
C PHE A 599 -23.53 -28.34 6.66
N THR A 600 -23.01 -27.89 7.81
CA THR A 600 -23.53 -28.19 9.14
C THR A 600 -24.02 -26.91 9.83
N THR A 601 -24.86 -27.04 10.84
CA THR A 601 -25.30 -25.92 11.69
C THR A 601 -25.26 -26.37 13.15
N PRO A 602 -24.06 -26.55 13.73
CA PRO A 602 -23.92 -27.04 15.10
C PRO A 602 -23.98 -25.88 16.11
N ASP A 603 -24.61 -26.12 17.25
CA ASP A 603 -24.70 -25.15 18.33
C ASP A 603 -24.13 -25.73 19.64
N PRO A 604 -23.28 -25.00 20.40
CA PRO A 604 -22.85 -25.46 21.71
C PRO A 604 -24.00 -25.60 22.72
N ASP A 605 -25.10 -24.88 22.56
CA ASP A 605 -26.25 -24.84 23.46
C ASP A 605 -27.32 -25.88 23.06
N THR A 606 -27.46 -26.89 23.92
CA THR A 606 -28.08 -28.19 23.58
C THR A 606 -29.61 -28.21 23.41
N ASN A 607 -30.27 -27.05 23.29
CA ASN A 607 -31.71 -26.96 23.01
C ASN A 607 -32.07 -25.90 21.96
N ASP A 608 -31.08 -25.23 21.38
CA ASP A 608 -31.30 -24.08 20.51
C ASP A 608 -31.75 -24.51 19.13
N GLN A 609 -32.50 -23.62 18.47
CA GLN A 609 -32.87 -23.79 17.09
C GLN A 609 -32.00 -22.92 16.21
N VAL A 610 -31.36 -23.53 15.21
CA VAL A 610 -30.46 -22.83 14.31
C VAL A 610 -31.10 -22.69 12.94
N LYS A 611 -31.18 -21.46 12.43
CA LYS A 611 -31.37 -21.16 11.02
C LYS A 611 -30.01 -20.86 10.37
N PHE A 612 -29.92 -20.94 9.06
CA PHE A 612 -28.72 -20.53 8.33
C PHE A 612 -29.00 -19.37 7.39
N GLN A 613 -28.00 -18.53 7.18
CA GLN A 613 -27.97 -17.61 6.05
C GLN A 613 -26.88 -18.06 5.09
N ILE A 614 -27.24 -18.27 3.82
CA ILE A 614 -26.31 -18.67 2.76
C ILE A 614 -26.31 -17.62 1.66
N GLN A 615 -25.11 -17.25 1.23
CA GLN A 615 -24.87 -16.29 0.17
C GLN A 615 -24.06 -16.94 -0.95
N VAL A 616 -24.48 -16.71 -2.19
CA VAL A 616 -23.75 -17.08 -3.41
C VAL A 616 -23.56 -15.83 -4.25
N ASP A 617 -22.35 -15.63 -4.76
CA ASP A 617 -21.97 -14.45 -5.53
C ASP A 617 -21.03 -14.85 -6.69
N ASP A 618 -20.98 -14.04 -7.75
CA ASP A 618 -20.01 -14.15 -8.84
C ASP A 618 -18.71 -13.37 -8.57
N SER A 619 -18.64 -12.71 -7.41
CA SER A 619 -17.50 -11.93 -6.93
C SER A 619 -17.03 -12.38 -5.54
N ALA A 620 -15.73 -12.25 -5.26
CA ALA A 620 -15.13 -12.75 -4.02
C ALA A 620 -15.42 -11.87 -2.78
N ASP A 621 -15.84 -10.61 -2.99
CA ASP A 621 -16.11 -9.64 -1.91
C ASP A 621 -17.55 -9.72 -1.40
N PHE A 622 -18.41 -10.50 -2.07
CA PHE A 622 -19.84 -10.60 -1.78
C PHE A 622 -20.56 -9.24 -1.87
N GLY A 623 -20.05 -8.32 -2.70
CA GLY A 623 -20.57 -6.95 -2.83
C GLY A 623 -21.86 -6.85 -3.64
N SER A 624 -22.19 -7.87 -4.44
CA SER A 624 -23.36 -7.92 -5.32
C SER A 624 -23.96 -9.33 -5.37
N VAL A 625 -24.29 -9.87 -4.20
CA VAL A 625 -24.81 -11.24 -4.01
C VAL A 625 -25.87 -11.62 -5.04
N VAL A 626 -25.66 -12.78 -5.69
CA VAL A 626 -26.56 -13.36 -6.70
C VAL A 626 -27.70 -14.11 -6.03
N VAL A 627 -27.41 -14.75 -4.88
CA VAL A 627 -28.38 -15.41 -4.01
C VAL A 627 -28.03 -15.06 -2.57
N ASP A 628 -29.04 -14.66 -1.79
CA ASP A 628 -28.96 -14.51 -0.34
C ASP A 628 -30.26 -15.08 0.27
N TYR A 629 -30.13 -16.24 0.91
CA TYR A 629 -31.27 -16.97 1.46
C TYR A 629 -31.08 -17.21 2.95
N VAL A 630 -32.14 -16.94 3.71
CA VAL A 630 -32.21 -17.23 5.15
C VAL A 630 -33.23 -18.34 5.37
N SER A 631 -32.82 -19.44 6.01
CA SER A 631 -33.73 -20.55 6.31
C SER A 631 -34.68 -20.22 7.47
N GLY A 632 -35.74 -21.01 7.61
CA GLY A 632 -36.47 -21.08 8.89
C GLY A 632 -35.64 -21.77 9.98
N PHE A 633 -36.08 -21.60 11.24
CA PHE A 633 -35.50 -22.30 12.39
C PHE A 633 -35.73 -23.80 12.31
N ALA A 634 -34.70 -24.55 12.70
CA ALA A 634 -34.75 -25.99 12.81
C ALA A 634 -33.78 -26.47 13.89
N THR A 635 -33.95 -27.71 14.35
CA THR A 635 -32.97 -28.31 15.26
C THR A 635 -31.58 -28.32 14.63
N GLU A 636 -30.55 -28.15 15.47
CA GLU A 636 -29.16 -28.31 15.07
C GLU A 636 -28.93 -29.60 14.27
N SER A 637 -27.96 -29.56 13.35
CA SER A 637 -27.79 -30.64 12.39
C SER A 637 -26.37 -30.74 11.87
N THR A 638 -25.88 -31.98 11.82
CA THR A 638 -24.61 -32.34 11.18
C THR A 638 -24.74 -32.49 9.66
N ALA A 639 -25.93 -32.26 9.10
CA ALA A 639 -26.17 -32.18 7.66
C ALA A 639 -27.32 -31.22 7.33
N ARG A 640 -27.02 -30.21 6.52
CA ARG A 640 -27.95 -29.26 5.90
C ARG A 640 -27.66 -29.20 4.41
N THR A 641 -28.68 -28.82 3.64
CA THR A 641 -28.55 -28.65 2.19
C THR A 641 -29.35 -27.42 1.76
N PHE A 642 -28.78 -26.66 0.84
CA PHE A 642 -29.44 -25.59 0.12
C PHE A 642 -29.23 -25.80 -1.37
N THR A 643 -30.31 -25.87 -2.14
CA THR A 643 -30.24 -25.96 -3.60
C THR A 643 -30.56 -24.58 -4.20
N ILE A 644 -29.76 -24.12 -5.15
CA ILE A 644 -30.04 -22.86 -5.85
C ILE A 644 -31.41 -22.94 -6.54
N GLY A 645 -32.25 -21.93 -6.31
CA GLY A 645 -33.62 -21.88 -6.81
C GLY A 645 -34.62 -22.80 -6.07
N GLN A 646 -34.28 -23.34 -4.89
CA GLN A 646 -35.26 -24.09 -4.10
C GLN A 646 -36.47 -23.23 -3.69
N ALA A 647 -37.61 -23.86 -3.42
CA ALA A 647 -38.76 -23.17 -2.84
C ALA A 647 -38.43 -22.58 -1.45
N GLU A 648 -39.01 -21.43 -1.11
CA GLU A 648 -38.76 -20.70 0.14
C GLU A 648 -39.10 -21.54 1.37
N GLY A 649 -40.19 -22.29 1.32
CA GLY A 649 -40.65 -23.09 2.45
C GLY A 649 -40.89 -22.23 3.70
N SER A 650 -40.09 -22.43 4.75
CA SER A 650 -40.09 -21.62 5.98
C SER A 650 -38.99 -20.55 6.03
N GLY A 651 -38.16 -20.44 5.00
CA GLY A 651 -37.16 -19.39 4.83
C GLY A 651 -37.64 -18.26 3.94
N SER A 652 -36.70 -17.44 3.48
CA SER A 652 -36.96 -16.28 2.62
C SER A 652 -35.72 -15.88 1.82
N TYR A 653 -35.91 -15.46 0.57
CA TYR A 653 -34.85 -14.81 -0.22
C TYR A 653 -34.76 -13.31 0.12
N THR A 654 -33.55 -12.86 0.48
CA THR A 654 -33.24 -11.42 0.51
C THR A 654 -32.78 -10.96 -0.88
N THR A 655 -32.07 -11.83 -1.59
CA THR A 655 -31.70 -11.69 -3.01
C THR A 655 -31.82 -13.04 -3.70
N GLY A 656 -32.30 -13.06 -4.94
CA GLY A 656 -32.63 -14.29 -5.66
C GLY A 656 -34.10 -14.67 -5.50
N GLU A 657 -34.50 -15.78 -6.12
CA GLU A 657 -35.91 -16.20 -6.19
C GLU A 657 -36.00 -17.74 -6.27
N GLU A 658 -37.21 -18.28 -6.07
CA GLU A 658 -37.53 -19.67 -6.40
C GLU A 658 -37.31 -19.95 -7.91
N ASP A 659 -36.94 -21.18 -8.26
CA ASP A 659 -36.63 -21.66 -9.62
C ASP A 659 -35.47 -20.91 -10.33
N GLN A 660 -34.69 -20.09 -9.61
CA GLN A 660 -33.51 -19.41 -10.16
C GLN A 660 -32.43 -20.41 -10.58
N THR A 661 -31.79 -20.13 -11.73
CA THR A 661 -30.60 -20.82 -12.22
C THR A 661 -29.40 -19.87 -12.28
N LEU A 662 -28.20 -20.39 -12.05
CA LEU A 662 -26.95 -19.67 -12.27
C LEU A 662 -26.62 -19.54 -13.76
N SER A 663 -25.93 -18.47 -14.13
CA SER A 663 -25.38 -18.30 -15.48
C SER A 663 -24.00 -18.94 -15.58
N ASP A 664 -23.44 -19.06 -16.79
CA ASP A 664 -22.07 -19.53 -16.93
C ASP A 664 -21.10 -18.51 -16.29
N GLY A 665 -20.20 -18.98 -15.43
CA GLY A 665 -19.38 -18.09 -14.62
C GLY A 665 -18.65 -18.79 -13.47
N SER A 666 -17.94 -17.98 -12.68
CA SER A 666 -17.27 -18.43 -11.46
C SER A 666 -18.08 -17.99 -10.25
N TYR A 667 -18.27 -18.87 -9.28
CA TYR A 667 -19.11 -18.61 -8.11
C TYR A 667 -18.35 -18.82 -6.81
N TYR A 668 -18.68 -17.98 -5.84
CA TYR A 668 -18.25 -18.00 -4.45
C TYR A 668 -19.48 -18.23 -3.60
N TRP A 669 -19.34 -18.93 -2.48
CA TRP A 669 -20.42 -19.02 -1.52
C TRP A 669 -19.92 -19.08 -0.10
N ARG A 670 -20.76 -18.60 0.82
CA ARG A 670 -20.51 -18.62 2.25
C ARG A 670 -21.80 -18.85 3.02
N VAL A 671 -21.69 -19.43 4.21
CA VAL A 671 -22.84 -19.73 5.06
C VAL A 671 -22.50 -19.46 6.53
N LYS A 672 -23.48 -18.97 7.31
CA LYS A 672 -23.39 -18.83 8.77
C LYS A 672 -24.62 -19.40 9.44
N GLY A 673 -24.47 -19.85 10.70
CA GLY A 673 -25.57 -20.22 11.57
C GLY A 673 -26.06 -19.02 12.38
N ILE A 674 -27.35 -19.00 12.69
CA ILE A 674 -28.01 -18.01 13.54
C ILE A 674 -28.96 -18.78 14.47
N ASP A 675 -28.79 -18.66 15.79
CA ASP A 675 -29.69 -19.30 16.76
C ASP A 675 -30.98 -18.50 17.02
N ASP A 676 -31.83 -19.01 17.90
CA ASP A 676 -33.10 -18.41 18.30
C ASP A 676 -32.98 -17.22 19.27
N ASP A 677 -31.80 -16.99 19.85
CA ASP A 677 -31.41 -15.78 20.59
C ASP A 677 -30.71 -14.72 19.70
N ALA A 678 -30.70 -14.97 18.37
CA ALA A 678 -30.12 -14.12 17.34
C ALA A 678 -28.59 -13.94 17.42
N ALA A 679 -27.87 -14.86 18.08
CA ALA A 679 -26.43 -14.94 17.98
C ALA A 679 -26.01 -15.56 16.65
N GLU A 680 -24.91 -15.07 16.09
CA GLU A 680 -24.46 -15.43 14.75
C GLU A 680 -23.06 -16.06 14.78
N SER A 681 -22.87 -17.14 14.03
CA SER A 681 -21.53 -17.65 13.75
C SER A 681 -20.79 -16.72 12.79
N SER A 682 -19.47 -16.85 12.75
CA SER A 682 -18.71 -16.37 11.58
C SER A 682 -19.17 -17.06 10.29
N TYR A 683 -18.98 -16.41 9.16
CA TYR A 683 -19.19 -17.03 7.85
C TYR A 683 -18.13 -18.12 7.59
N ALA A 684 -18.61 -19.32 7.26
CA ALA A 684 -17.81 -20.33 6.61
C ALA A 684 -17.79 -20.06 5.10
N THR A 685 -16.63 -19.67 4.56
CA THR A 685 -16.47 -19.39 3.13
C THR A 685 -15.90 -20.59 2.40
N ALA A 686 -16.56 -21.02 1.32
CA ALA A 686 -16.12 -22.12 0.49
C ALA A 686 -14.75 -21.84 -0.15
N ASN A 687 -13.98 -22.90 -0.37
CA ASN A 687 -12.62 -22.86 -0.94
C ASN A 687 -11.71 -21.77 -0.34
N SER A 688 -11.86 -21.50 0.96
CA SER A 688 -11.09 -20.47 1.67
C SER A 688 -11.11 -19.08 1.00
N GLY A 689 -12.25 -18.72 0.38
CA GLY A 689 -12.42 -17.44 -0.33
C GLY A 689 -11.89 -17.42 -1.77
N SER A 690 -11.33 -18.52 -2.26
CA SER A 690 -11.10 -18.71 -3.71
C SER A 690 -12.39 -19.11 -4.42
N ILE A 691 -12.37 -19.17 -5.75
CA ILE A 691 -13.54 -19.60 -6.55
C ILE A 691 -14.00 -20.96 -6.05
N ALA A 692 -15.25 -21.07 -5.62
CA ALA A 692 -15.79 -22.29 -5.03
C ALA A 692 -16.13 -23.32 -6.11
N PHE A 693 -16.75 -22.88 -7.20
CA PHE A 693 -17.01 -23.68 -8.41
C PHE A 693 -17.27 -22.79 -9.61
N LYS A 694 -17.35 -23.40 -10.78
CA LYS A 694 -17.65 -22.72 -12.04
C LYS A 694 -18.72 -23.47 -12.81
N VAL A 695 -19.64 -22.71 -13.38
CA VAL A 695 -20.75 -23.23 -14.18
C VAL A 695 -20.42 -22.99 -15.65
N ASP A 696 -20.56 -24.04 -16.46
CA ASP A 696 -20.49 -23.97 -17.91
C ASP A 696 -21.54 -24.90 -18.51
N THR A 697 -22.62 -24.30 -19.03
CA THR A 697 -23.74 -25.00 -19.67
C THR A 697 -23.75 -24.79 -21.19
N THR A 698 -22.84 -23.96 -21.71
CA THR A 698 -22.82 -23.56 -23.12
C THR A 698 -21.95 -24.50 -23.92
N ALA A 699 -22.49 -25.06 -25.01
CA ALA A 699 -21.71 -25.90 -25.91
C ALA A 699 -20.75 -25.07 -26.81
N PRO A 700 -19.63 -25.67 -27.28
CA PRO A 700 -18.70 -25.00 -28.19
C PRO A 700 -19.34 -24.45 -29.47
N THR A 701 -18.79 -23.33 -29.95
CA THR A 701 -19.20 -22.63 -31.18
C THR A 701 -18.14 -22.72 -32.28
N ASN A 702 -18.40 -22.12 -33.45
CA ASN A 702 -17.56 -22.17 -34.65
C ASN A 702 -17.32 -23.61 -35.18
N VAL A 703 -18.40 -24.39 -35.28
CA VAL A 703 -18.37 -25.80 -35.68
C VAL A 703 -18.69 -25.97 -37.16
N SER A 704 -17.65 -26.04 -38.00
CA SER A 704 -17.76 -26.24 -39.44
C SER A 704 -16.61 -27.09 -40.02
N ILE A 705 -16.81 -27.61 -41.24
CA ILE A 705 -15.76 -28.27 -42.03
C ILE A 705 -15.16 -27.23 -42.97
N SER A 706 -13.87 -26.94 -42.80
CA SER A 706 -13.13 -25.99 -43.62
C SER A 706 -12.76 -26.55 -44.99
N SER A 707 -12.48 -27.87 -45.08
CA SER A 707 -12.22 -28.53 -46.35
C SER A 707 -12.40 -30.05 -46.30
N VAL A 708 -12.70 -30.63 -47.46
CA VAL A 708 -12.58 -32.08 -47.71
C VAL A 708 -11.71 -32.23 -48.96
N THR A 709 -10.57 -32.90 -48.84
CA THR A 709 -9.58 -33.00 -49.92
C THR A 709 -9.23 -34.45 -50.23
N ALA A 710 -9.02 -34.75 -51.51
CA ALA A 710 -8.65 -36.09 -51.94
C ALA A 710 -7.13 -36.30 -51.88
N GLY A 711 -6.69 -37.19 -50.98
CA GLY A 711 -5.29 -37.57 -50.86
C GLY A 711 -4.88 -38.64 -51.88
N SER A 712 -5.81 -39.51 -52.27
CA SER A 712 -5.56 -40.57 -53.25
C SER A 712 -6.87 -41.03 -53.91
N THR A 713 -6.80 -42.11 -54.71
CA THR A 713 -7.98 -42.78 -55.25
C THR A 713 -8.82 -43.50 -54.19
N THR A 714 -8.30 -43.66 -52.96
CA THR A 714 -8.95 -44.43 -51.89
C THR A 714 -8.95 -43.70 -50.54
N GLN A 715 -8.67 -42.40 -50.52
CA GLN A 715 -8.53 -41.63 -49.29
C GLN A 715 -9.00 -40.17 -49.44
N LEU A 716 -9.73 -39.69 -48.44
CA LEU A 716 -10.05 -38.29 -48.23
C LEU A 716 -9.52 -37.81 -46.88
N THR A 717 -9.15 -36.54 -46.81
CA THR A 717 -8.84 -35.83 -45.57
C THR A 717 -9.91 -34.77 -45.34
N VAL A 718 -10.61 -34.87 -44.21
CA VAL A 718 -11.64 -33.93 -43.75
C VAL A 718 -11.00 -33.04 -42.69
N THR A 719 -11.05 -31.72 -42.88
CA THR A 719 -10.50 -30.76 -41.93
C THR A 719 -11.61 -29.86 -41.41
N ALA A 720 -11.77 -29.80 -40.09
CA ALA A 720 -12.66 -28.89 -39.38
C ALA A 720 -12.00 -27.52 -39.16
N ASP A 721 -12.82 -26.49 -39.00
CA ASP A 721 -12.39 -25.23 -38.41
C ASP A 721 -12.04 -25.40 -36.93
N THR A 722 -11.24 -24.49 -36.39
CA THR A 722 -10.95 -24.46 -34.95
C THR A 722 -12.18 -23.95 -34.19
N ALA A 723 -12.83 -24.84 -33.47
CA ALA A 723 -13.96 -24.48 -32.60
C ALA A 723 -13.50 -23.58 -31.45
N ILE A 724 -14.44 -22.85 -30.87
CA ILE A 724 -14.18 -21.91 -29.77
C ILE A 724 -15.19 -22.18 -28.67
N ASP A 725 -14.71 -22.20 -27.44
CA ASP A 725 -15.54 -22.27 -26.26
C ASP A 725 -15.11 -21.18 -25.27
N SER A 726 -16.06 -20.39 -24.78
CA SER A 726 -15.82 -19.26 -23.87
C SER A 726 -15.86 -19.64 -22.39
N GLY A 727 -16.33 -20.85 -22.07
CA GLY A 727 -16.45 -21.38 -20.71
C GLY A 727 -15.20 -22.17 -20.30
N ALA A 728 -15.38 -23.46 -20.05
CA ALA A 728 -14.34 -24.37 -19.60
C ALA A 728 -13.27 -24.66 -20.68
N GLY A 729 -13.51 -24.25 -21.93
CA GLY A 729 -12.64 -24.51 -23.06
C GLY A 729 -12.87 -25.89 -23.66
N LEU A 730 -12.30 -26.13 -24.84
CA LEU A 730 -12.48 -27.39 -25.56
C LEU A 730 -11.91 -28.60 -24.81
N HIS A 731 -12.58 -29.74 -24.94
CA HIS A 731 -12.07 -31.02 -24.45
C HIS A 731 -10.68 -31.33 -25.03
N SER A 732 -9.87 -32.11 -24.33
CA SER A 732 -8.58 -32.61 -24.85
C SER A 732 -8.71 -33.44 -26.15
N THR A 733 -9.89 -34.00 -26.37
CA THR A 733 -10.32 -34.67 -27.61
C THR A 733 -11.69 -34.14 -28.03
N PRO A 734 -11.76 -32.99 -28.71
CA PRO A 734 -13.03 -32.28 -28.83
C PRO A 734 -13.79 -32.63 -30.11
N TYR A 735 -13.16 -33.14 -31.18
CA TYR A 735 -13.80 -33.31 -32.49
C TYR A 735 -14.31 -34.74 -32.75
N PHE A 736 -15.54 -34.87 -33.25
CA PHE A 736 -16.09 -36.12 -33.78
C PHE A 736 -16.59 -35.93 -35.21
N PHE A 737 -16.06 -36.72 -36.15
CA PHE A 737 -16.39 -36.66 -37.57
C PHE A 737 -17.35 -37.78 -37.93
N GLN A 738 -18.45 -37.42 -38.57
CA GLN A 738 -19.45 -38.38 -39.04
C GLN A 738 -19.51 -38.39 -40.57
N GLU A 739 -19.36 -39.59 -41.12
CA GLU A 739 -19.65 -39.90 -42.52
C GLU A 739 -21.16 -40.16 -42.70
N THR A 740 -21.73 -39.63 -43.78
CA THR A 740 -23.19 -39.62 -44.00
C THR A 740 -23.61 -40.00 -45.42
N SER A 741 -22.68 -40.26 -46.33
CA SER A 741 -22.97 -40.65 -47.71
C SER A 741 -23.42 -42.11 -47.82
N GLY A 742 -23.02 -42.97 -46.88
CA GLY A 742 -23.38 -44.39 -46.87
C GLY A 742 -22.74 -45.23 -47.98
N ASN A 743 -21.72 -44.68 -48.66
CA ASN A 743 -20.97 -45.39 -49.70
C ASN A 743 -19.99 -46.39 -49.07
N SER A 744 -19.77 -47.52 -49.73
CA SER A 744 -18.90 -48.59 -49.22
C SER A 744 -17.47 -48.11 -48.98
N GLY A 745 -16.88 -48.58 -47.88
CA GLY A 745 -15.50 -48.29 -47.49
C GLY A 745 -15.32 -47.02 -46.65
N ALA A 746 -16.34 -46.16 -46.58
CA ALA A 746 -16.32 -44.95 -45.76
C ALA A 746 -16.59 -45.25 -44.28
N SER A 747 -16.00 -44.46 -43.39
CA SER A 747 -16.17 -44.60 -41.96
C SER A 747 -16.25 -43.26 -41.23
N SER A 748 -17.09 -43.20 -40.20
CA SER A 748 -17.02 -42.10 -39.21
C SER A 748 -15.81 -42.30 -38.30
N SER A 749 -15.35 -41.23 -37.64
CA SER A 749 -14.36 -41.37 -36.58
C SER A 749 -14.84 -42.34 -35.51
N SER A 750 -13.98 -43.24 -35.04
CA SER A 750 -14.34 -44.26 -34.04
C SER A 750 -14.57 -43.69 -32.64
N ALA A 751 -13.99 -42.53 -32.34
CA ALA A 751 -14.15 -41.78 -31.10
C ALA A 751 -13.89 -40.29 -31.34
N TYR A 752 -14.13 -39.46 -30.33
CA TYR A 752 -13.67 -38.07 -30.35
C TYR A 752 -12.14 -38.00 -30.39
N GLN A 753 -11.59 -37.01 -31.09
CA GLN A 753 -10.15 -36.85 -31.31
C GLN A 753 -9.70 -35.40 -31.10
N ALA A 754 -8.41 -35.24 -30.78
CA ALA A 754 -7.77 -33.93 -30.61
C ALA A 754 -7.57 -33.18 -31.93
N SER A 755 -7.28 -33.93 -33.00
CA SER A 755 -6.97 -33.39 -34.32
C SER A 755 -8.21 -32.80 -34.99
N THR A 756 -8.07 -31.60 -35.56
CA THR A 756 -9.05 -30.99 -36.48
C THR A 756 -9.09 -31.69 -37.84
N SER A 757 -8.19 -32.64 -38.11
CA SER A 757 -8.15 -33.41 -39.34
C SER A 757 -8.48 -34.89 -39.09
N PHE A 758 -9.37 -35.42 -39.92
CA PHE A 758 -9.76 -36.84 -39.97
C PHE A 758 -9.43 -37.41 -41.36
N ILE A 759 -8.75 -38.56 -41.37
CA ILE A 759 -8.38 -39.26 -42.61
C ILE A 759 -9.28 -40.48 -42.73
N ASP A 760 -10.09 -40.52 -43.79
CA ASP A 760 -10.90 -41.69 -44.14
C ASP A 760 -10.27 -42.41 -45.33
N ALA A 761 -9.98 -43.69 -45.16
CA ALA A 761 -9.21 -44.50 -46.10
C ALA A 761 -9.92 -45.82 -46.42
N GLY A 762 -9.56 -46.47 -47.53
CA GLY A 762 -10.27 -47.66 -48.02
C GLY A 762 -11.51 -47.32 -48.86
N LEU A 763 -11.58 -46.06 -49.32
CA LEU A 763 -12.63 -45.53 -50.16
C LEU A 763 -12.54 -46.07 -51.60
N THR A 764 -13.64 -45.96 -52.34
CA THR A 764 -13.72 -46.34 -53.75
C THR A 764 -13.30 -45.17 -54.65
N ALA A 765 -12.58 -45.45 -55.73
CA ALA A 765 -12.11 -44.43 -56.67
C ALA A 765 -13.26 -43.70 -57.38
N ASN A 766 -13.06 -42.40 -57.61
CA ASN A 766 -14.04 -41.51 -58.23
C ASN A 766 -15.44 -41.60 -57.58
N THR A 767 -15.50 -41.60 -56.24
CA THR A 767 -16.76 -41.71 -55.49
C THR A 767 -16.87 -40.54 -54.50
N GLN A 768 -18.06 -39.94 -54.41
CA GLN A 768 -18.33 -38.83 -53.49
C GLN A 768 -18.60 -39.34 -52.08
N TYR A 769 -18.01 -38.70 -51.08
CA TYR A 769 -18.29 -38.95 -49.67
C TYR A 769 -18.66 -37.65 -48.97
N THR A 770 -19.49 -37.74 -47.92
CA THR A 770 -20.13 -36.58 -47.29
C THR A 770 -19.96 -36.66 -45.79
N TYR A 771 -19.36 -35.61 -45.20
CA TYR A 771 -19.00 -35.57 -43.79
C TYR A 771 -19.65 -34.39 -43.08
N ARG A 772 -19.81 -34.51 -41.76
CA ARG A 772 -20.13 -33.42 -40.82
C ARG A 772 -19.35 -33.60 -39.52
N VAL A 773 -19.12 -32.53 -38.79
CA VAL A 773 -18.34 -32.56 -37.53
C VAL A 773 -19.18 -32.04 -36.37
N LYS A 774 -18.98 -32.56 -35.16
CA LYS A 774 -19.44 -31.94 -33.91
C LYS A 774 -18.29 -31.86 -32.91
N VAL A 775 -18.42 -30.94 -31.98
CA VAL A 775 -17.38 -30.60 -31.00
C VAL A 775 -17.94 -30.63 -29.58
N LYS A 776 -17.12 -31.01 -28.59
CA LYS A 776 -17.44 -30.93 -27.16
C LYS A 776 -16.40 -30.18 -26.34
N ASP A 777 -16.82 -29.59 -25.23
CA ASP A 777 -15.98 -28.88 -24.26
C ASP A 777 -15.43 -29.82 -23.16
N THR A 778 -14.72 -29.23 -22.20
CA THR A 778 -14.14 -29.93 -21.04
C THR A 778 -15.20 -30.45 -20.05
N THR A 779 -16.42 -29.89 -20.05
CA THR A 779 -17.54 -30.33 -19.20
C THR A 779 -18.49 -31.31 -19.91
N ASP A 780 -18.12 -31.76 -21.11
CA ASP A 780 -18.87 -32.66 -21.99
C ASP A 780 -20.14 -32.05 -22.63
N ASN A 781 -20.28 -30.72 -22.66
CA ASN A 781 -21.32 -30.07 -23.46
C ASN A 781 -21.02 -30.26 -24.96
N GLY A 782 -21.91 -30.98 -25.65
CA GLY A 782 -21.78 -31.29 -27.07
C GLY A 782 -22.53 -30.30 -27.96
N SER A 783 -21.84 -29.72 -28.93
CA SER A 783 -22.47 -28.93 -29.99
C SER A 783 -23.36 -29.78 -30.91
N SER A 784 -24.25 -29.10 -31.62
CA SER A 784 -24.93 -29.68 -32.78
C SER A 784 -23.94 -30.01 -33.90
N TYR A 785 -24.29 -30.95 -34.77
CA TYR A 785 -23.47 -31.22 -35.96
C TYR A 785 -23.42 -30.02 -36.91
N SER A 786 -22.26 -29.80 -37.52
CA SER A 786 -22.06 -28.85 -38.61
C SER A 786 -22.94 -29.17 -39.82
N SER A 787 -23.05 -28.20 -40.75
CA SER A 787 -23.46 -28.49 -42.12
C SER A 787 -22.54 -29.53 -42.76
N THR A 788 -23.05 -30.27 -43.74
CA THR A 788 -22.29 -31.31 -44.44
C THR A 788 -21.34 -30.72 -45.50
N SER A 789 -20.19 -31.34 -45.70
CA SER A 789 -19.25 -31.05 -46.80
C SER A 789 -18.89 -32.34 -47.53
N SER A 790 -18.62 -32.27 -48.84
CA SER A 790 -18.40 -33.45 -49.69
C SER A 790 -17.26 -33.27 -50.67
N ALA A 791 -16.58 -34.36 -51.02
CA ALA A 791 -15.60 -34.42 -52.11
C ALA A 791 -15.57 -35.80 -52.76
N TYR A 792 -15.11 -35.86 -54.00
CA TYR A 792 -14.78 -37.10 -54.71
C TYR A 792 -13.34 -37.52 -54.42
N THR A 793 -13.12 -38.81 -54.20
CA THR A 793 -11.76 -39.39 -54.28
C THR A 793 -11.14 -39.16 -55.66
N LEU A 794 -9.81 -39.24 -55.76
CA LEU A 794 -9.15 -39.12 -57.05
C LEU A 794 -9.57 -40.26 -57.99
N ALA A 795 -9.51 -39.99 -59.29
CA ALA A 795 -9.72 -41.02 -60.29
C ALA A 795 -8.41 -41.75 -60.62
N PRO A 796 -8.44 -43.04 -61.01
CA PRO A 796 -7.24 -43.75 -61.44
C PRO A 796 -6.69 -43.16 -62.75
N THR A 797 -5.37 -43.13 -62.90
CA THR A 797 -4.74 -42.73 -64.16
C THR A 797 -5.01 -43.78 -65.25
N PRO A 798 -5.37 -43.39 -66.48
CA PRO A 798 -5.56 -44.32 -67.61
C PRO A 798 -4.29 -45.13 -67.91
N THR A 799 -4.38 -46.44 -68.14
CA THR A 799 -3.20 -47.31 -68.37
C THR A 799 -3.29 -48.14 -69.65
N ASN A 800 -4.45 -48.69 -69.99
CA ASN A 800 -4.63 -49.55 -71.17
C ASN A 800 -5.01 -48.73 -72.42
N PHE A 801 -4.24 -47.67 -72.72
CA PHE A 801 -4.53 -46.81 -73.85
C PHE A 801 -4.14 -47.48 -75.17
N SER A 802 -5.13 -47.76 -76.02
CA SER A 802 -4.98 -48.51 -77.25
C SER A 802 -5.65 -47.81 -78.44
N GLY A 803 -5.23 -48.20 -79.65
CA GLY A 803 -5.74 -47.62 -80.89
C GLY A 803 -5.65 -48.56 -82.07
N THR A 804 -6.73 -48.64 -82.85
CA THR A 804 -6.82 -49.40 -84.10
C THR A 804 -6.87 -48.44 -85.29
N ALA A 805 -5.93 -48.57 -86.22
CA ALA A 805 -5.73 -47.63 -87.32
C ALA A 805 -6.32 -48.13 -88.64
N THR A 806 -6.84 -47.19 -89.44
CA THR A 806 -7.20 -47.38 -90.85
C THR A 806 -6.30 -46.50 -91.74
N LEU A 807 -6.69 -46.28 -93.00
CA LEU A 807 -5.98 -45.36 -93.90
C LEU A 807 -6.11 -43.89 -93.47
N SER A 808 -7.20 -43.51 -92.79
CA SER A 808 -7.51 -42.11 -92.49
C SER A 808 -8.12 -41.84 -91.10
N THR A 809 -8.29 -42.88 -90.28
CA THR A 809 -8.82 -42.77 -88.92
C THR A 809 -8.05 -43.65 -87.94
N ILE A 810 -8.08 -43.29 -86.66
CA ILE A 810 -7.60 -44.12 -85.55
C ILE A 810 -8.70 -44.14 -84.48
N SER A 811 -9.29 -45.31 -84.24
CA SER A 811 -10.24 -45.52 -83.14
C SER A 811 -9.47 -45.79 -81.86
N LEU A 812 -9.63 -44.93 -80.86
CA LEU A 812 -8.93 -44.93 -79.59
C LEU A 812 -9.83 -45.49 -78.48
N SER A 813 -9.26 -46.25 -77.56
CA SER A 813 -9.97 -46.79 -76.39
C SER A 813 -9.04 -46.88 -75.18
N VAL A 814 -9.59 -46.73 -73.99
CA VAL A 814 -8.87 -46.87 -72.72
C VAL A 814 -9.73 -47.59 -71.67
N ASP A 815 -9.20 -47.76 -70.47
CA ASP A 815 -9.89 -48.33 -69.30
C ASP A 815 -11.26 -47.68 -69.06
N SER A 816 -12.26 -48.49 -68.71
CA SER A 816 -13.50 -47.99 -68.13
C SER A 816 -13.30 -47.73 -66.64
N PHE A 817 -13.70 -46.55 -66.16
CA PHE A 817 -13.57 -46.18 -64.76
C PHE A 817 -14.93 -46.15 -64.05
N THR A 818 -14.90 -46.38 -62.74
CA THR A 818 -16.07 -46.30 -61.89
C THR A 818 -16.65 -44.89 -61.89
N ASN A 819 -17.98 -44.82 -61.89
CA ASN A 819 -18.75 -43.57 -61.86
C ASN A 819 -18.37 -42.57 -62.98
N ALA A 820 -18.10 -43.04 -64.19
CA ALA A 820 -17.68 -42.16 -65.29
C ALA A 820 -18.74 -41.13 -65.76
N THR A 821 -19.96 -41.21 -65.23
CA THR A 821 -21.08 -40.33 -65.56
C THR A 821 -21.49 -39.38 -64.43
N VAL A 822 -20.81 -39.40 -63.27
CA VAL A 822 -21.18 -38.57 -62.10
C VAL A 822 -20.35 -37.30 -62.02
N GLY A 823 -20.95 -36.21 -61.53
CA GLY A 823 -20.28 -34.91 -61.41
C GLY A 823 -19.65 -34.46 -62.72
N SER A 824 -18.41 -33.97 -62.64
CA SER A 824 -17.60 -33.56 -63.79
C SER A 824 -16.83 -34.72 -64.45
N SER A 825 -17.01 -35.97 -64.02
CA SER A 825 -16.22 -37.10 -64.51
C SER A 825 -16.19 -37.18 -66.04
N GLY A 826 -15.03 -37.53 -66.60
CA GLY A 826 -14.93 -37.73 -68.05
C GLY A 826 -13.51 -37.98 -68.55
N TYR A 827 -13.44 -38.48 -69.78
CA TYR A 827 -12.24 -38.74 -70.57
C TYR A 827 -11.97 -37.58 -71.52
N TYR A 828 -10.70 -37.28 -71.77
CA TYR A 828 -10.27 -36.27 -72.74
C TYR A 828 -9.17 -36.85 -73.63
N PHE A 829 -9.53 -37.20 -74.87
CA PHE A 829 -8.61 -37.68 -75.90
C PHE A 829 -8.15 -36.50 -76.77
N TYR A 830 -6.85 -36.40 -77.00
CA TYR A 830 -6.29 -35.32 -77.82
C TYR A 830 -4.99 -35.72 -78.50
N ARG A 831 -4.62 -34.97 -79.53
CA ARG A 831 -3.37 -35.13 -80.28
C ARG A 831 -2.34 -34.09 -79.85
N SER A 832 -1.05 -34.35 -80.08
CA SER A 832 0.00 -33.32 -79.94
C SER A 832 -0.39 -32.03 -80.70
N GLY A 833 -0.46 -30.90 -79.98
CA GLY A 833 -0.99 -29.62 -80.50
C GLY A 833 -2.49 -29.38 -80.27
N ASP A 834 -3.16 -30.16 -79.41
CA ASP A 834 -4.55 -30.04 -78.93
C ASP A 834 -5.67 -30.14 -79.99
N SER A 835 -5.35 -30.37 -81.26
CA SER A 835 -6.35 -30.51 -82.32
C SER A 835 -6.05 -31.66 -83.30
N PRO A 836 -7.03 -32.52 -83.61
CA PRO A 836 -8.38 -32.60 -83.04
C PRO A 836 -8.38 -33.20 -81.62
N ASN A 837 -9.38 -32.85 -80.80
CA ASN A 837 -9.62 -33.42 -79.47
C ASN A 837 -11.10 -33.84 -79.32
N SER A 838 -11.39 -34.67 -78.32
CA SER A 838 -12.74 -35.18 -78.06
C SER A 838 -13.63 -34.23 -77.26
N GLY A 839 -13.08 -33.18 -76.66
CA GLY A 839 -13.67 -32.58 -75.47
C GLY A 839 -13.73 -33.57 -74.29
N TRP A 840 -14.38 -33.19 -73.20
CA TRP A 840 -14.67 -34.11 -72.10
C TRP A 840 -15.87 -34.98 -72.44
N ILE A 841 -15.67 -36.29 -72.52
CA ILE A 841 -16.70 -37.28 -72.87
C ILE A 841 -16.82 -38.35 -71.79
N GLN A 842 -18.01 -38.96 -71.62
CA GLN A 842 -18.25 -40.00 -70.62
C GLN A 842 -17.99 -41.42 -71.14
N THR A 843 -17.58 -41.56 -72.41
CA THR A 843 -17.23 -42.84 -73.03
C THR A 843 -15.71 -43.02 -73.06
N ASN A 844 -15.25 -44.22 -72.72
CA ASN A 844 -13.82 -44.58 -72.71
C ASN A 844 -13.23 -44.83 -74.10
N SER A 845 -13.91 -44.40 -75.16
CA SER A 845 -13.47 -44.52 -76.55
C SER A 845 -13.84 -43.29 -77.37
N TRP A 846 -13.00 -42.99 -78.35
CA TRP A 846 -13.19 -41.87 -79.27
C TRP A 846 -12.47 -42.14 -80.60
N GLN A 847 -12.90 -41.52 -81.69
CA GLN A 847 -12.30 -41.72 -83.01
C GLN A 847 -11.62 -40.45 -83.52
N GLY A 848 -10.31 -40.53 -83.73
CA GLY A 848 -9.55 -39.53 -84.46
C GLY A 848 -9.78 -39.67 -85.96
N THR A 849 -10.25 -38.61 -86.61
CA THR A 849 -10.56 -38.57 -88.05
C THR A 849 -9.71 -37.54 -88.80
N GLY A 850 -9.73 -37.57 -90.13
CA GLY A 850 -9.00 -36.61 -90.97
C GLY A 850 -7.49 -36.79 -90.98
N LEU A 851 -7.02 -38.04 -90.84
CA LEU A 851 -5.60 -38.37 -90.76
C LEU A 851 -5.04 -38.73 -92.14
N SER A 852 -3.78 -38.37 -92.39
CA SER A 852 -3.03 -38.77 -93.58
C SER A 852 -2.54 -40.21 -93.42
N CYS A 853 -2.54 -41.00 -94.49
CA CYS A 853 -1.98 -42.36 -94.47
C CYS A 853 -0.46 -42.36 -94.17
N GLY A 854 0.08 -43.50 -93.71
CA GLY A 854 1.50 -43.72 -93.39
C GLY A 854 2.13 -42.76 -92.39
N THR A 855 1.32 -41.99 -91.68
CA THR A 855 1.77 -40.91 -90.80
C THR A 855 1.62 -41.37 -89.36
N SER A 856 2.68 -41.21 -88.57
CA SER A 856 2.67 -41.50 -87.14
C SER A 856 2.08 -40.33 -86.36
N TYR A 857 1.11 -40.62 -85.48
CA TYR A 857 0.48 -39.63 -84.62
C TYR A 857 0.66 -40.00 -83.15
N ALA A 858 1.00 -39.00 -82.33
CA ALA A 858 1.02 -39.10 -80.88
C ALA A 858 -0.32 -38.62 -80.30
N TRP A 859 -1.01 -39.54 -79.65
CA TRP A 859 -2.27 -39.33 -78.96
C TRP A 859 -2.06 -39.35 -77.46
N TYR A 860 -2.95 -38.66 -76.76
CA TYR A 860 -2.94 -38.51 -75.32
C TYR A 860 -4.36 -38.71 -74.79
N VAL A 861 -4.46 -39.31 -73.62
CA VAL A 861 -5.71 -39.39 -72.87
C VAL A 861 -5.44 -39.03 -71.41
N LYS A 862 -6.32 -38.20 -70.86
CA LYS A 862 -6.42 -37.94 -69.43
C LYS A 862 -7.87 -38.13 -68.98
N TYR A 863 -8.06 -38.29 -67.69
CA TYR A 863 -9.37 -38.42 -67.08
C TYR A 863 -9.52 -37.36 -65.98
N ARG A 864 -10.75 -37.09 -65.51
CA ARG A 864 -10.99 -36.26 -64.33
C ARG A 864 -12.06 -36.87 -63.45
N ASN A 865 -11.96 -36.67 -62.14
CA ASN A 865 -12.96 -37.16 -61.19
C ASN A 865 -14.23 -36.29 -61.18
N GLY A 866 -15.19 -36.62 -60.32
CA GLY A 866 -16.45 -35.88 -60.15
C GLY A 866 -16.29 -34.40 -59.77
N ASP A 867 -15.18 -34.02 -59.11
CA ASP A 867 -14.84 -32.62 -58.79
C ASP A 867 -14.09 -31.91 -59.93
N GLY A 868 -13.73 -32.62 -60.99
CA GLY A 868 -12.99 -32.09 -62.14
C GLY A 868 -11.47 -32.11 -61.97
N THR A 869 -10.94 -32.72 -60.91
CA THR A 869 -9.50 -32.93 -60.73
C THR A 869 -8.98 -33.90 -61.77
N GLU A 870 -8.07 -33.43 -62.63
CA GLU A 870 -7.51 -34.20 -63.73
C GLU A 870 -6.44 -35.20 -63.25
N THR A 871 -6.38 -36.36 -63.90
CA THR A 871 -5.32 -37.36 -63.73
C THR A 871 -4.07 -36.95 -64.51
N ALA A 872 -2.97 -37.67 -64.27
CA ALA A 872 -1.85 -37.65 -65.20
C ALA A 872 -2.30 -38.10 -66.62
N THR A 873 -1.56 -37.65 -67.63
CA THR A 873 -1.83 -37.97 -69.03
C THR A 873 -1.08 -39.23 -69.46
N THR A 874 -1.75 -40.08 -70.21
CA THR A 874 -1.17 -41.29 -70.82
C THR A 874 -1.09 -41.10 -72.34
N SER A 875 0.04 -41.48 -72.94
CA SER A 875 0.30 -41.28 -74.37
C SER A 875 0.32 -42.59 -75.15
N LEU A 876 -0.11 -42.53 -76.41
CA LEU A 876 -0.03 -43.61 -77.39
C LEU A 876 0.46 -43.06 -78.72
N THR A 877 1.55 -43.61 -79.26
CA THR A 877 1.96 -43.33 -80.64
C THR A 877 1.42 -44.41 -81.56
N LYS A 878 0.66 -44.02 -82.59
CA LYS A 878 0.06 -44.94 -83.56
C LYS A 878 0.11 -44.36 -84.96
N SER A 879 0.56 -45.16 -85.92
CA SER A 879 0.58 -44.80 -87.33
C SER A 879 -0.70 -45.22 -88.03
N THR A 880 -1.19 -44.37 -88.94
CA THR A 880 -2.14 -44.79 -89.97
C THR A 880 -1.48 -45.78 -90.92
N ASN A 881 -2.27 -46.62 -91.59
CA ASN A 881 -1.73 -47.58 -92.56
C ASN A 881 -1.00 -46.83 -93.68
N GLY A 882 0.15 -47.36 -94.12
CA GLY A 882 1.07 -46.73 -95.08
C GLY A 882 0.41 -46.13 -96.33
N CYS A 883 0.69 -44.86 -96.65
CA CYS A 883 0.68 -44.42 -98.05
C CYS A 883 1.93 -45.04 -98.68
N GLY A 884 1.85 -45.80 -99.77
CA GLY A 884 3.07 -46.30 -100.39
C GLY A 884 4.02 -45.17 -100.83
N GLY A 885 5.26 -45.11 -100.30
CA GLY A 885 6.39 -44.35 -100.87
C GLY A 885 7.27 -43.48 -99.93
N ALA A 886 8.59 -43.48 -100.19
CA ALA A 886 9.76 -43.02 -99.40
C ALA A 886 9.96 -41.50 -99.08
N GLY A 887 10.44 -41.21 -97.84
CA GLY A 887 11.66 -40.44 -97.47
C GLY A 887 11.79 -38.90 -97.67
N VAL A 888 11.87 -38.12 -96.57
CA VAL A 888 12.25 -36.68 -96.54
C VAL A 888 13.39 -36.44 -95.53
N ILE A 889 14.36 -35.57 -95.87
CA ILE A 889 15.60 -35.29 -95.10
C ILE A 889 15.40 -34.10 -94.13
N GLY A 890 15.75 -34.25 -92.85
CA GLY A 890 15.63 -33.22 -91.80
C GLY A 890 16.95 -32.48 -91.45
N PRO A 891 16.90 -31.48 -90.54
CA PRO A 891 18.09 -30.70 -90.12
C PRO A 891 19.18 -31.62 -89.52
N PRO A 892 20.48 -31.26 -89.67
CA PRO A 892 21.57 -32.11 -89.21
C PRO A 892 21.60 -32.20 -87.67
N VAL A 893 21.60 -33.43 -87.17
CA VAL A 893 21.78 -33.76 -85.76
C VAL A 893 23.13 -34.48 -85.61
N SER A 894 24.02 -33.92 -84.81
CA SER A 894 25.27 -34.59 -84.41
C SER A 894 25.16 -35.09 -82.98
N THR A 895 25.58 -36.32 -82.74
CA THR A 895 25.63 -36.95 -81.39
C THR A 895 27.05 -37.09 -80.84
N THR A 896 28.06 -36.64 -81.58
CA THR A 896 29.48 -36.86 -81.24
C THR A 896 30.07 -35.77 -80.34
N GLY A 897 29.29 -34.74 -79.99
CA GLY A 897 29.76 -33.54 -79.29
C GLY A 897 30.39 -32.49 -80.19
N GLN A 898 30.51 -32.76 -81.49
CA GLN A 898 30.95 -31.79 -82.48
C GLN A 898 30.10 -31.88 -83.75
N GLY A 899 29.65 -30.76 -84.28
CA GLY A 899 28.79 -30.77 -85.48
C GLY A 899 28.77 -29.43 -86.21
N ASN A 900 28.43 -29.51 -87.50
CA ASN A 900 28.22 -28.33 -88.32
C ASN A 900 26.79 -27.81 -88.13
N ILE A 901 26.68 -26.51 -87.87
CA ILE A 901 25.44 -25.76 -87.87
C ILE A 901 25.44 -24.90 -89.14
N PHE A 902 24.34 -24.95 -89.90
CA PHE A 902 24.18 -24.16 -91.12
C PHE A 902 23.20 -23.01 -90.87
N GLN A 903 23.51 -21.83 -91.40
CA GLN A 903 22.66 -20.64 -91.26
C GLN A 903 21.19 -20.91 -91.62
N ASP A 904 20.90 -21.59 -92.73
CA ASP A 904 19.52 -21.73 -93.22
C ASP A 904 18.72 -22.89 -92.60
N LEU A 905 19.42 -23.92 -92.09
CA LEU A 905 18.79 -25.13 -91.55
C LEU A 905 18.83 -25.18 -90.02
N GLY A 906 19.72 -24.40 -89.40
CA GLY A 906 20.08 -24.58 -88.00
C GLY A 906 20.86 -25.89 -87.80
N GLY A 907 20.65 -26.51 -86.65
CA GLY A 907 21.18 -27.84 -86.34
C GLY A 907 21.20 -28.14 -84.85
N GLU A 908 21.42 -29.40 -84.53
CA GLU A 908 21.52 -29.87 -83.15
C GLU A 908 22.87 -30.56 -82.92
N VAL A 909 23.56 -30.21 -81.84
CA VAL A 909 24.75 -30.94 -81.38
C VAL A 909 24.51 -31.47 -79.98
N ARG A 910 24.66 -32.78 -79.82
CA ARG A 910 24.54 -33.50 -78.55
C ARG A 910 25.89 -34.04 -78.14
N ARG A 911 26.13 -34.08 -76.83
CA ARG A 911 27.24 -34.78 -76.19
C ARG A 911 26.70 -35.62 -75.04
N THR A 912 27.13 -36.87 -74.97
CA THR A 912 26.89 -37.71 -73.80
C THR A 912 28.07 -37.60 -72.83
N PHE A 913 27.75 -37.37 -71.57
CA PHE A 913 28.68 -37.39 -70.44
C PHE A 913 29.04 -38.83 -70.05
N GLU A 914 30.05 -39.03 -69.21
CA GLU A 914 30.45 -40.37 -68.74
C GLU A 914 29.35 -41.03 -67.92
N SER A 915 28.55 -40.23 -67.21
CA SER A 915 27.35 -40.66 -66.49
C SER A 915 26.19 -41.16 -67.37
N GLY A 916 26.31 -41.07 -68.71
CA GLY A 916 25.26 -41.42 -69.65
C GLY A 916 24.24 -40.29 -69.91
N GLN A 917 24.36 -39.16 -69.20
CA GLN A 917 23.52 -38.01 -69.44
C GLN A 917 23.90 -37.23 -70.69
N ILE A 918 22.94 -36.51 -71.25
CA ILE A 918 23.11 -35.81 -72.52
C ILE A 918 23.00 -34.32 -72.27
N THR A 919 23.96 -33.56 -72.80
CA THR A 919 23.73 -32.15 -73.11
C THR A 919 23.50 -31.97 -74.59
N LYS A 920 22.55 -31.12 -74.95
CA LYS A 920 22.27 -30.73 -76.32
C LYS A 920 22.20 -29.23 -76.46
N VAL A 921 22.63 -28.74 -77.62
CA VAL A 921 22.40 -27.37 -78.05
C VAL A 921 21.70 -27.36 -79.39
N VAL A 922 20.64 -26.57 -79.50
CA VAL A 922 19.83 -26.42 -80.71
C VAL A 922 19.94 -25.00 -81.22
N PHE A 923 20.41 -24.89 -82.46
CA PHE A 923 20.51 -23.64 -83.19
C PHE A 923 19.29 -23.53 -84.11
N PRO A 924 18.37 -22.56 -83.90
CA PRO A 924 17.31 -22.29 -84.85
C PRO A 924 17.89 -21.67 -86.14
N PRO A 925 17.20 -21.77 -87.29
CA PRO A 925 17.62 -21.08 -88.50
C PRO A 925 17.89 -19.58 -88.29
N GLN A 926 18.95 -19.10 -88.92
CA GLN A 926 19.48 -17.74 -88.86
C GLN A 926 20.00 -17.31 -87.48
N SER A 927 20.37 -18.23 -86.59
CA SER A 927 21.04 -17.89 -85.31
C SER A 927 22.54 -17.63 -85.45
N ILE A 928 23.15 -18.00 -86.58
CA ILE A 928 24.57 -17.83 -86.89
C ILE A 928 24.73 -17.41 -88.36
N LYS A 929 25.89 -16.83 -88.71
CA LYS A 929 26.25 -16.48 -90.08
C LYS A 929 27.14 -17.56 -90.71
N GLY A 930 26.78 -18.02 -91.90
CA GLY A 930 27.52 -19.06 -92.63
C GLY A 930 27.45 -20.45 -91.98
N THR A 931 28.57 -21.17 -92.00
CA THR A 931 28.70 -22.49 -91.37
C THR A 931 29.56 -22.38 -90.11
N VAL A 932 29.03 -22.84 -88.98
CA VAL A 932 29.71 -22.82 -87.68
C VAL A 932 29.92 -24.24 -87.18
N VAL A 933 31.11 -24.53 -86.68
CA VAL A 933 31.40 -25.80 -86.00
C VAL A 933 31.18 -25.60 -84.50
N VAL A 934 30.21 -26.32 -83.95
CA VAL A 934 29.96 -26.34 -82.51
C VAL A 934 30.72 -27.51 -81.88
N LYS A 935 31.36 -27.27 -80.73
CA LYS A 935 32.04 -28.28 -79.91
C LYS A 935 31.56 -28.18 -78.47
N ILE A 936 31.32 -29.33 -77.85
CA ILE A 936 30.97 -29.47 -76.44
C ILE A 936 32.01 -30.39 -75.79
N ASP A 937 32.75 -29.87 -74.82
CA ASP A 937 33.85 -30.56 -74.15
C ASP A 937 33.56 -30.70 -72.64
N PRO A 938 33.09 -31.86 -72.17
CA PRO A 938 32.90 -32.14 -70.74
C PRO A 938 34.16 -31.85 -69.93
N LYS A 939 33.99 -31.30 -68.73
CA LYS A 939 35.09 -30.97 -67.81
C LYS A 939 34.96 -31.77 -66.52
N ASP A 940 36.10 -32.01 -65.89
CA ASP A 940 36.13 -32.62 -64.57
C ASP A 940 35.60 -31.64 -63.51
N LYS A 941 34.56 -32.03 -62.79
CA LYS A 941 33.93 -31.20 -61.76
C LYS A 941 34.93 -30.78 -60.66
N ALA A 942 35.80 -31.68 -60.22
CA ALA A 942 36.74 -31.38 -59.14
C ALA A 942 37.78 -30.33 -59.57
N GLU A 943 38.28 -30.39 -60.80
CA GLU A 943 39.19 -29.40 -61.35
C GLU A 943 38.53 -28.03 -61.57
N ILE A 944 37.27 -28.01 -62.04
CA ILE A 944 36.51 -26.75 -62.19
C ILE A 944 36.25 -26.11 -60.82
N THR A 945 35.82 -26.85 -59.81
CA THR A 945 35.52 -26.27 -58.49
C THR A 945 36.75 -25.65 -57.78
N LYS A 946 37.98 -26.10 -58.11
CA LYS A 946 39.22 -25.48 -57.61
C LYS A 946 39.53 -24.13 -58.24
N THR A 947 39.20 -23.97 -59.52
CA THR A 947 39.59 -22.82 -60.34
C THR A 947 38.45 -21.82 -60.56
N ASN A 948 37.20 -22.24 -60.35
CA ASN A 948 35.97 -21.47 -60.53
C ASN A 948 35.08 -21.61 -59.28
N PRO A 949 35.30 -20.81 -58.22
CA PRO A 949 34.55 -20.90 -56.96
C PRO A 949 33.03 -20.81 -57.19
N LEU A 950 32.28 -21.74 -56.59
CA LEU A 950 30.83 -21.84 -56.75
C LEU A 950 30.09 -20.73 -55.96
N PRO A 951 28.92 -20.27 -56.43
CA PRO A 951 28.03 -19.43 -55.63
C PRO A 951 27.67 -20.07 -54.27
N LYS A 952 27.43 -19.25 -53.24
CA LYS A 952 27.05 -19.75 -51.90
C LYS A 952 25.85 -20.69 -51.97
N ASN A 953 25.88 -21.74 -51.18
CA ASN A 953 24.81 -22.74 -51.04
C ASN A 953 24.45 -23.47 -52.34
N THR A 954 25.36 -23.53 -53.32
CA THR A 954 25.14 -24.27 -54.58
C THR A 954 26.12 -25.42 -54.78
N GLN A 955 25.67 -26.47 -55.48
CA GLN A 955 26.49 -27.60 -55.90
C GLN A 955 26.24 -27.96 -57.36
N ILE A 956 27.31 -28.27 -58.11
CA ILE A 956 27.20 -28.88 -59.46
C ILE A 956 26.67 -30.31 -59.30
N ILE A 957 25.65 -30.69 -60.06
CA ILE A 957 25.08 -32.04 -60.02
C ILE A 957 25.80 -32.99 -60.99
N GLY A 958 26.12 -34.21 -60.53
CA GLY A 958 26.83 -35.20 -61.33
C GLY A 958 28.13 -34.68 -61.97
N ASP A 959 28.32 -35.03 -63.24
CA ASP A 959 29.40 -34.58 -64.12
C ASP A 959 28.94 -33.48 -65.10
N LEU A 960 27.81 -32.80 -64.81
CA LEU A 960 27.13 -31.89 -65.73
C LEU A 960 27.79 -30.50 -65.80
N VAL A 961 29.05 -30.47 -66.24
CA VAL A 961 29.84 -29.27 -66.53
C VAL A 961 30.63 -29.46 -67.83
N ALA A 962 30.52 -28.52 -68.76
CA ALA A 962 31.17 -28.62 -70.07
C ALA A 962 31.51 -27.24 -70.64
N ASP A 963 32.61 -27.18 -71.40
CA ASP A 963 33.02 -26.01 -72.17
C ASP A 963 32.39 -26.07 -73.57
N PHE A 964 31.67 -25.02 -73.94
CA PHE A 964 31.01 -24.91 -75.23
C PHE A 964 31.79 -23.94 -76.11
N LYS A 965 31.97 -24.30 -77.38
CA LYS A 965 32.68 -23.46 -78.37
C LYS A 965 31.95 -23.46 -79.69
N ALA A 966 31.83 -22.29 -80.30
CA ALA A 966 31.29 -22.11 -81.64
C ALA A 966 32.37 -21.48 -82.51
N LEU A 967 32.80 -22.19 -83.56
CA LEU A 967 33.95 -21.81 -84.38
C LEU A 967 33.50 -21.45 -85.79
N SER A 968 33.80 -20.23 -86.23
CA SER A 968 33.64 -19.79 -87.63
C SER A 968 35.03 -19.56 -88.23
N GLY A 969 35.37 -20.31 -89.29
CA GLY A 969 36.72 -20.25 -89.89
C GLY A 969 37.86 -20.54 -88.90
N GLY A 970 37.60 -21.34 -87.86
CA GLY A 970 38.57 -21.67 -86.81
C GLY A 970 38.68 -20.67 -85.65
N LYS A 971 37.93 -19.55 -85.68
CA LYS A 971 37.87 -18.56 -84.58
C LYS A 971 36.61 -18.72 -83.75
N GLU A 972 36.73 -18.59 -82.42
CA GLU A 972 35.59 -18.62 -81.51
C GLU A 972 34.68 -17.40 -81.72
N LEU A 973 33.36 -17.65 -81.75
CA LEU A 973 32.35 -16.61 -81.81
C LEU A 973 32.06 -16.07 -80.41
N GLU A 974 32.01 -14.74 -80.29
CA GLU A 974 31.68 -14.07 -79.03
C GLU A 974 30.17 -13.97 -78.78
N SER A 975 29.34 -14.06 -79.83
CA SER A 975 27.88 -14.04 -79.73
C SER A 975 27.17 -14.62 -80.96
N PHE A 976 25.86 -14.83 -80.84
CA PHE A 976 24.95 -15.36 -81.86
C PHE A 976 23.89 -14.34 -82.25
N GLU A 977 23.35 -14.45 -83.47
CA GLU A 977 22.32 -13.55 -84.02
C GLU A 977 20.95 -13.79 -83.36
N LYS A 978 20.71 -14.98 -82.81
CA LYS A 978 19.52 -15.35 -82.03
C LYS A 978 19.91 -16.21 -80.83
N LEU A 979 19.06 -16.22 -79.81
CA LEU A 979 19.21 -17.12 -78.68
C LEU A 979 19.17 -18.58 -79.13
N VAL A 980 20.06 -19.38 -78.57
CA VAL A 980 20.14 -20.83 -78.77
C VAL A 980 19.75 -21.54 -77.49
N SER A 981 19.08 -22.69 -77.58
CA SER A 981 18.68 -23.44 -76.39
C SER A 981 19.74 -24.46 -76.01
N ILE A 982 20.19 -24.44 -74.76
CA ILE A 982 21.02 -25.48 -74.16
C ILE A 982 20.15 -26.29 -73.19
N THR A 983 20.18 -27.61 -73.33
CA THR A 983 19.47 -28.53 -72.43
C THR A 983 20.44 -29.56 -71.88
N PHE A 984 20.41 -29.78 -70.57
CA PHE A 984 21.08 -30.90 -69.91
C PHE A 984 20.03 -31.87 -69.37
N THR A 985 20.25 -33.17 -69.52
CA THR A 985 19.49 -34.18 -68.78
C THR A 985 20.21 -34.58 -67.50
N TYR A 986 19.46 -35.00 -66.50
CA TYR A 986 19.97 -35.43 -65.19
C TYR A 986 19.23 -36.68 -64.69
N THR A 987 19.71 -37.28 -63.61
CA THR A 987 18.95 -38.30 -62.86
C THR A 987 18.65 -37.82 -61.46
N ASP A 988 17.58 -38.37 -60.87
CA ASP A 988 17.26 -38.20 -59.46
C ASP A 988 18.45 -38.60 -58.56
N SER A 989 19.22 -39.61 -58.98
CA SER A 989 20.44 -40.03 -58.30
C SER A 989 21.51 -38.93 -58.27
N GLN A 990 21.75 -38.21 -59.37
CA GLN A 990 22.71 -37.10 -59.41
C GLN A 990 22.27 -35.92 -58.55
N VAL A 991 20.97 -35.65 -58.48
CA VAL A 991 20.37 -34.61 -57.62
C VAL A 991 20.49 -34.99 -56.14
N LYS A 992 20.18 -36.25 -55.81
CA LYS A 992 20.27 -36.79 -54.46
C LYS A 992 21.71 -36.85 -53.95
N GLU A 993 22.66 -37.29 -54.78
CA GLU A 993 24.08 -37.36 -54.44
C GLU A 993 24.67 -35.97 -54.19
N ALA A 994 24.28 -34.98 -55.01
CA ALA A 994 24.67 -33.59 -54.80
C ALA A 994 23.97 -32.92 -53.62
N LYS A 995 22.97 -33.57 -53.01
CA LYS A 995 22.15 -33.07 -51.89
C LYS A 995 21.52 -31.71 -52.20
N VAL A 996 20.98 -31.53 -53.40
CA VAL A 996 20.34 -30.27 -53.83
C VAL A 996 18.84 -30.41 -54.01
N ASP A 997 18.11 -29.29 -53.96
CA ASP A 997 16.69 -29.28 -54.31
C ASP A 997 16.51 -29.26 -55.83
N GLU A 998 15.84 -30.27 -56.37
CA GLU A 998 15.61 -30.42 -57.80
C GLU A 998 14.90 -29.21 -58.43
N LYS A 999 13.97 -28.59 -57.70
CA LYS A 999 13.23 -27.40 -58.17
C LYS A 999 14.12 -26.16 -58.33
N THR A 1000 15.31 -26.17 -57.73
CA THR A 1000 16.25 -25.05 -57.75
C THR A 1000 17.33 -25.18 -58.83
N LEU A 1001 17.33 -26.27 -59.61
CA LEU A 1001 18.32 -26.49 -60.65
C LEU A 1001 18.30 -25.39 -61.72
N LYS A 1002 19.46 -24.84 -62.01
CA LYS A 1002 19.66 -23.83 -63.07
C LYS A 1002 20.95 -24.10 -63.83
N ILE A 1003 20.98 -23.67 -65.09
CA ILE A 1003 22.21 -23.63 -65.89
C ILE A 1003 22.94 -22.31 -65.58
N PHE A 1004 24.21 -22.43 -65.18
CA PHE A 1004 25.12 -21.32 -64.97
C PHE A 1004 26.16 -21.29 -66.08
N PHE A 1005 26.64 -20.09 -66.40
CA PHE A 1005 27.76 -19.87 -67.31
C PHE A 1005 28.88 -19.12 -66.61
N TRP A 1006 30.14 -19.42 -66.93
CA TRP A 1006 31.28 -18.71 -66.37
C TRP A 1006 31.55 -17.43 -67.14
N ASP A 1007 31.36 -16.27 -66.49
CA ASP A 1007 31.72 -14.98 -67.05
C ASP A 1007 33.21 -14.71 -66.81
N LYS A 1008 34.01 -14.86 -67.88
CA LYS A 1008 35.46 -14.66 -67.85
C LYS A 1008 35.87 -13.21 -67.53
N LYS A 1009 35.00 -12.21 -67.73
CA LYS A 1009 35.35 -10.80 -67.47
C LYS A 1009 35.33 -10.47 -65.99
N VAL A 1010 34.43 -11.10 -65.24
CA VAL A 1010 34.24 -10.87 -63.80
C VAL A 1010 34.61 -12.09 -62.95
N SER A 1011 35.24 -13.10 -63.56
CA SER A 1011 35.68 -14.34 -62.90
C SER A 1011 34.65 -14.92 -61.93
N SER A 1012 33.39 -15.02 -62.36
CA SER A 1012 32.30 -15.55 -61.54
C SER A 1012 31.23 -16.24 -62.38
N TRP A 1013 30.52 -17.19 -61.75
CA TRP A 1013 29.37 -17.85 -62.34
C TRP A 1013 28.16 -16.90 -62.41
N LYS A 1014 27.51 -16.86 -63.58
CA LYS A 1014 26.27 -16.14 -63.83
C LYS A 1014 25.15 -17.10 -64.18
N VAL A 1015 23.99 -16.87 -63.60
CA VAL A 1015 22.82 -17.73 -63.77
C VAL A 1015 22.08 -17.40 -65.07
N LEU A 1016 21.67 -18.41 -65.83
CA LEU A 1016 20.70 -18.26 -66.90
C LEU A 1016 19.28 -18.48 -66.39
N LYS A 1017 18.31 -17.78 -66.99
CA LYS A 1017 16.91 -18.13 -66.83
C LYS A 1017 16.69 -19.54 -67.38
N SER A 1018 16.45 -20.47 -66.46
CA SER A 1018 16.39 -21.90 -66.73
C SER A 1018 15.00 -22.45 -66.38
N GLU A 1019 14.54 -23.42 -67.14
CA GLU A 1019 13.31 -24.16 -66.94
C GLU A 1019 13.64 -25.62 -66.60
N VAL A 1020 13.16 -26.09 -65.45
CA VAL A 1020 13.35 -27.48 -65.00
C VAL A 1020 12.11 -28.27 -65.35
N ASN A 1021 12.28 -29.36 -66.09
CA ASN A 1021 11.24 -30.34 -66.34
C ASN A 1021 11.54 -31.61 -65.55
N ILE A 1022 10.90 -31.71 -64.38
CA ILE A 1022 11.02 -32.82 -63.42
C ILE A 1022 10.42 -34.14 -63.91
N LEU A 1023 9.58 -34.12 -64.96
CA LEU A 1023 9.01 -35.35 -65.53
C LEU A 1023 9.98 -36.00 -66.52
N THR A 1024 10.80 -35.19 -67.19
CA THR A 1024 11.79 -35.65 -68.18
C THR A 1024 13.22 -35.55 -67.69
N ASN A 1025 13.42 -35.15 -66.44
CA ASN A 1025 14.71 -34.84 -65.82
C ASN A 1025 15.64 -34.03 -66.72
N ALA A 1026 15.15 -32.86 -67.13
CA ALA A 1026 15.90 -31.96 -68.02
C ALA A 1026 15.85 -30.51 -67.54
N VAL A 1027 16.97 -29.80 -67.67
CA VAL A 1027 17.07 -28.35 -67.42
C VAL A 1027 17.40 -27.67 -68.74
N THR A 1028 16.59 -26.70 -69.16
CA THR A 1028 16.79 -25.95 -70.41
C THR A 1028 16.97 -24.47 -70.14
N ALA A 1029 17.89 -23.82 -70.85
CA ALA A 1029 18.10 -22.39 -70.81
C ALA A 1029 18.43 -21.85 -72.20
N TYR A 1030 18.31 -20.53 -72.37
CA TYR A 1030 18.62 -19.84 -73.61
C TYR A 1030 19.84 -18.93 -73.42
N THR A 1031 20.76 -18.95 -74.38
CA THR A 1031 21.98 -18.11 -74.35
C THR A 1031 22.28 -17.49 -75.71
N SER A 1032 22.99 -16.36 -75.71
CA SER A 1032 23.49 -15.67 -76.90
C SER A 1032 24.98 -15.90 -77.17
N HIS A 1033 25.69 -16.63 -76.31
CA HIS A 1033 27.13 -16.88 -76.43
C HIS A 1033 27.50 -18.20 -75.75
N PHE A 1034 28.73 -18.66 -75.96
CA PHE A 1034 29.26 -19.83 -75.29
C PHE A 1034 30.45 -19.54 -74.37
N SER A 1035 30.58 -20.36 -73.33
CA SER A 1035 31.62 -20.37 -72.32
C SER A 1035 31.65 -21.76 -71.66
N LEU A 1036 32.21 -21.84 -70.44
CA LEU A 1036 31.97 -22.95 -69.53
C LEU A 1036 30.53 -22.86 -69.00
N PHE A 1037 29.79 -23.98 -69.02
CA PHE A 1037 28.46 -24.09 -68.44
C PHE A 1037 28.39 -25.25 -67.44
N ALA A 1038 27.57 -25.11 -66.41
CA ALA A 1038 27.29 -26.17 -65.45
C ALA A 1038 25.84 -26.15 -64.97
N VAL A 1039 25.30 -27.31 -64.60
CA VAL A 1039 24.00 -27.42 -63.90
C VAL A 1039 24.25 -27.43 -62.40
N MET A 1040 23.68 -26.44 -61.69
CA MET A 1040 23.82 -26.31 -60.24
C MET A 1040 22.45 -26.18 -59.57
N GLY A 1041 22.33 -26.70 -58.35
CA GLY A 1041 21.15 -26.53 -57.48
C GLY A 1041 21.53 -26.02 -56.10
N GLU A 1042 20.55 -25.50 -55.37
CA GLU A 1042 20.68 -25.09 -53.97
C GLU A 1042 20.71 -26.32 -53.06
N THR A 1043 21.64 -26.37 -52.11
CA THR A 1043 21.78 -27.51 -51.20
C THR A 1043 20.58 -27.66 -50.26
N LYS A 1044 19.96 -28.84 -50.22
CA LYS A 1044 18.94 -29.21 -49.21
C LYS A 1044 19.64 -29.43 -47.86
N GLU A 1045 19.22 -28.69 -46.84
CA GLU A 1045 19.57 -29.05 -45.48
C GLU A 1045 18.94 -30.41 -45.13
N LYS A 1046 19.73 -31.28 -44.49
CA LYS A 1046 19.28 -32.59 -44.02
C LYS A 1046 18.18 -32.38 -42.96
N PRO A 1047 17.07 -33.14 -42.96
CA PRO A 1047 16.12 -33.11 -41.85
C PRO A 1047 16.84 -33.41 -40.53
N ILE A 1048 16.50 -32.71 -39.44
CA ILE A 1048 17.11 -32.93 -38.11
C ILE A 1048 17.03 -34.42 -37.72
N SER A 1049 15.92 -35.08 -38.07
CA SER A 1049 15.66 -36.50 -37.84
C SER A 1049 16.64 -37.46 -38.53
N GLU A 1050 17.42 -36.99 -39.50
CA GLU A 1050 18.33 -37.80 -40.29
C GLU A 1050 19.81 -37.46 -40.03
N MET A 1051 20.12 -36.41 -39.26
CA MET A 1051 21.49 -36.00 -38.94
C MET A 1051 22.18 -36.96 -37.96
N THR A 1052 23.47 -37.23 -38.19
CA THR A 1052 24.30 -37.99 -37.23
C THR A 1052 24.62 -37.15 -36.00
N ILE A 1053 25.07 -37.77 -34.89
CA ILE A 1053 25.39 -37.03 -33.65
C ILE A 1053 26.45 -35.95 -33.89
N GLU A 1054 27.47 -36.21 -34.71
CA GLU A 1054 28.50 -35.21 -35.02
C GLU A 1054 27.98 -34.10 -35.95
N GLU A 1055 27.12 -34.41 -36.92
CA GLU A 1055 26.42 -33.40 -37.74
C GLU A 1055 25.45 -32.56 -36.90
N LEU A 1056 24.77 -33.18 -35.93
CA LEU A 1056 23.91 -32.50 -34.96
C LEU A 1056 24.72 -31.61 -34.03
N LYS A 1057 25.90 -32.03 -33.56
CA LYS A 1057 26.79 -31.20 -32.75
C LYS A 1057 27.27 -29.98 -33.53
N VAL A 1058 27.64 -30.15 -34.81
CA VAL A 1058 28.00 -29.03 -35.68
C VAL A 1058 26.80 -28.10 -35.89
N LYS A 1059 25.60 -28.65 -36.15
CA LYS A 1059 24.39 -27.84 -36.34
C LYS A 1059 23.95 -27.15 -35.04
N ILE A 1060 24.11 -27.79 -33.89
CA ILE A 1060 23.90 -27.20 -32.56
C ILE A 1060 24.94 -26.10 -32.31
N ALA A 1061 26.20 -26.28 -32.70
CA ALA A 1061 27.22 -25.25 -32.57
C ALA A 1061 26.94 -24.05 -33.50
N GLU A 1062 26.50 -24.28 -34.73
CA GLU A 1062 26.06 -23.24 -35.67
C GLU A 1062 24.83 -22.50 -35.17
N ILE A 1063 23.81 -23.22 -34.70
CA ILE A 1063 22.60 -22.65 -34.10
C ILE A 1063 22.94 -21.93 -32.79
N SER A 1064 23.88 -22.44 -31.99
CA SER A 1064 24.34 -21.78 -30.77
C SER A 1064 25.13 -20.51 -31.08
N ALA A 1065 25.92 -20.51 -32.15
CA ALA A 1065 26.61 -19.31 -32.65
C ALA A 1065 25.60 -18.30 -33.21
N PHE A 1066 24.57 -18.75 -33.93
CA PHE A 1066 23.50 -17.90 -34.44
C PHE A 1066 22.61 -17.37 -33.30
N ILE A 1067 22.30 -18.18 -32.29
CA ILE A 1067 21.63 -17.74 -31.05
C ILE A 1067 22.53 -16.78 -30.28
N ALA A 1068 23.85 -16.99 -30.23
CA ALA A 1068 24.76 -16.06 -29.59
C ALA A 1068 24.84 -14.74 -30.38
N GLN A 1069 24.77 -14.79 -31.71
CA GLN A 1069 24.77 -13.62 -32.57
C GLN A 1069 23.42 -12.89 -32.55
N LEU A 1070 22.32 -13.62 -32.47
CA LEU A 1070 20.97 -13.08 -32.25
C LEU A 1070 20.81 -12.58 -30.82
N LYS A 1071 21.43 -13.20 -29.82
CA LYS A 1071 21.53 -12.69 -28.45
C LYS A 1071 22.44 -11.48 -28.39
N ALA A 1072 23.46 -11.38 -29.22
CA ALA A 1072 24.29 -10.19 -29.36
C ALA A 1072 23.59 -9.10 -30.16
N GLN A 1073 22.70 -9.44 -31.11
CA GLN A 1073 21.84 -8.48 -31.81
C GLN A 1073 20.65 -8.06 -30.95
N ILE A 1074 20.06 -8.97 -30.18
CA ILE A 1074 19.07 -8.71 -29.15
C ILE A 1074 19.72 -7.96 -28.00
N ALA A 1075 20.97 -8.23 -27.64
CA ALA A 1075 21.77 -7.41 -26.75
C ALA A 1075 22.18 -6.10 -27.42
N GLN A 1076 22.36 -5.97 -28.74
CA GLN A 1076 22.52 -4.66 -29.41
C GLN A 1076 21.19 -3.92 -29.60
N LEU A 1077 20.05 -4.61 -29.49
CA LEU A 1077 18.70 -4.04 -29.54
C LEU A 1077 18.16 -3.74 -28.13
N LEU A 1078 18.58 -4.50 -27.11
CA LEU A 1078 18.36 -4.30 -25.66
C LEU A 1078 19.43 -3.39 -25.05
N GLU A 1079 20.65 -3.40 -25.60
CA GLU A 1079 21.70 -2.37 -25.55
C GLU A 1079 21.65 -1.57 -26.86
N LYS A 1080 20.48 -1.00 -27.18
CA LYS A 1080 20.55 0.46 -27.30
C LYS A 1080 21.02 0.88 -25.90
N GLU A 1081 22.34 1.04 -25.72
CA GLU A 1081 22.95 1.42 -24.44
C GLU A 1081 21.98 2.35 -23.73
N VAL A 1082 21.38 1.89 -22.63
CA VAL A 1082 20.74 2.82 -21.69
C VAL A 1082 21.91 3.48 -21.02
N THR A 1083 22.52 4.43 -21.72
CA THR A 1083 23.38 5.42 -21.10
C THR A 1083 22.53 6.04 -20.00
N GLU A 1084 22.98 5.98 -18.75
CA GLU A 1084 22.45 6.82 -17.66
C GLU A 1084 22.86 8.30 -17.88
N GLU A 1085 22.97 8.72 -19.14
CA GLU A 1085 23.35 10.06 -19.54
C GLU A 1085 22.28 10.61 -20.50
N ILE A 1086 21.80 11.80 -20.16
CA ILE A 1086 20.95 12.61 -21.02
C ILE A 1086 21.88 13.27 -22.06
N PRO A 1087 21.59 13.21 -23.38
CA PRO A 1087 22.45 13.81 -24.40
C PRO A 1087 22.74 15.28 -24.08
N ALA A 1088 24.00 15.73 -24.20
CA ALA A 1088 24.44 17.08 -23.77
C ALA A 1088 23.63 18.25 -24.38
N ASN A 1089 23.06 18.05 -25.58
CA ASN A 1089 22.24 19.04 -26.28
C ASN A 1089 20.72 18.84 -26.09
N TYR A 1090 20.30 17.87 -25.30
CA TYR A 1090 18.89 17.58 -25.07
C TYR A 1090 18.25 18.66 -24.18
N ARG A 1091 17.00 19.00 -24.48
CA ARG A 1091 16.16 19.90 -23.70
C ARG A 1091 14.75 19.33 -23.67
N PHE A 1092 14.10 19.37 -22.52
CA PHE A 1092 12.72 18.98 -22.36
C PHE A 1092 11.82 19.98 -23.07
N ILE A 1093 11.34 19.65 -24.27
CA ILE A 1093 10.50 20.53 -25.10
C ILE A 1093 9.05 20.03 -25.22
N ILE A 1094 8.81 18.74 -25.04
CA ILE A 1094 7.47 18.12 -25.11
C ILE A 1094 6.85 17.92 -23.72
N ASN A 1095 5.53 18.07 -23.61
CA ASN A 1095 4.83 17.76 -22.37
C ASN A 1095 4.87 16.24 -22.11
N LEU A 1096 5.08 15.82 -20.86
CA LEU A 1096 5.09 14.41 -20.46
C LEU A 1096 4.04 14.13 -19.39
N GLU A 1097 3.37 12.99 -19.48
CA GLU A 1097 2.28 12.62 -18.57
C GLU A 1097 2.22 11.12 -18.30
N TYR A 1098 1.40 10.74 -17.32
CA TYR A 1098 1.18 9.35 -16.91
C TYR A 1098 0.81 8.44 -18.10
N ASP A 1099 1.34 7.22 -18.07
CA ASP A 1099 1.19 6.16 -19.08
C ASP A 1099 1.93 6.37 -20.41
N GLN A 1100 2.68 7.47 -20.58
CA GLN A 1100 3.54 7.64 -21.74
C GLN A 1100 4.77 6.73 -21.68
N THR A 1101 5.17 6.18 -22.84
CA THR A 1101 6.38 5.37 -23.00
C THR A 1101 7.22 5.87 -24.18
N ASN A 1102 8.37 6.48 -23.91
CA ASN A 1102 9.31 6.97 -24.93
C ASN A 1102 10.69 7.35 -24.32
N ASP A 1103 11.63 7.77 -25.17
CA ASP A 1103 12.97 8.21 -24.73
C ASP A 1103 12.94 9.50 -23.90
N ASP A 1104 11.97 10.41 -24.10
CA ASP A 1104 11.84 11.64 -23.31
C ASP A 1104 11.42 11.36 -21.84
N VAL A 1105 10.56 10.34 -21.63
CA VAL A 1105 10.22 9.81 -20.31
C VAL A 1105 11.43 9.16 -19.65
N ARG A 1106 12.27 8.47 -20.42
CA ARG A 1106 13.53 7.90 -19.93
C ARG A 1106 14.49 8.99 -19.46
N TYR A 1107 14.66 10.07 -20.23
CA TYR A 1107 15.48 11.22 -19.83
C TYR A 1107 14.89 11.96 -18.63
N LEU A 1108 13.57 12.04 -18.51
CA LEU A 1108 12.89 12.56 -17.32
C LEU A 1108 13.27 11.74 -16.08
N GLN A 1109 13.20 10.41 -16.15
CA GLN A 1109 13.55 9.53 -15.03
C GLN A 1109 15.03 9.64 -14.64
N ILE A 1110 15.94 9.74 -15.61
CA ILE A 1110 17.38 9.99 -15.36
C ILE A 1110 17.56 11.35 -14.66
N PHE A 1111 16.91 12.41 -15.15
CA PHE A 1111 16.97 13.73 -14.53
C PHE A 1111 16.41 13.72 -13.10
N LEU A 1112 15.26 13.10 -12.86
CA LEU A 1112 14.65 13.01 -11.54
C LEU A 1112 15.54 12.23 -10.56
N LYS A 1113 16.22 11.18 -11.03
CA LYS A 1113 17.21 10.43 -10.26
C LYS A 1113 18.38 11.32 -9.81
N THR A 1114 18.85 12.26 -10.65
CA THR A 1114 19.91 13.21 -10.26
C THR A 1114 19.46 14.25 -9.23
N GLN A 1115 18.14 14.44 -9.03
CA GLN A 1115 17.61 15.34 -8.01
C GLN A 1115 17.68 14.77 -6.58
N GLY A 1116 18.13 13.52 -6.44
CA GLY A 1116 18.35 12.83 -5.17
C GLY A 1116 17.19 11.92 -4.74
N THR A 1117 17.46 11.08 -3.75
CA THR A 1117 16.51 10.08 -3.24
C THR A 1117 15.27 10.70 -2.58
N ALA A 1118 15.31 11.97 -2.17
CA ALA A 1118 14.13 12.71 -1.71
C ALA A 1118 13.10 12.96 -2.83
N ILE A 1119 13.55 13.05 -4.09
CA ILE A 1119 12.68 13.26 -5.24
C ILE A 1119 12.28 11.95 -5.88
N TYR A 1120 13.25 11.06 -6.15
CA TYR A 1120 12.98 9.77 -6.77
C TYR A 1120 13.65 8.62 -5.99
N PRO A 1121 13.08 8.21 -4.84
CA PRO A 1121 13.66 7.19 -3.97
C PRO A 1121 13.96 5.88 -4.71
N GLU A 1122 13.07 5.48 -5.61
CA GLU A 1122 13.15 4.21 -6.33
C GLU A 1122 14.16 4.27 -7.47
N GLY A 1123 14.43 5.45 -8.04
CA GLY A 1123 15.49 5.67 -9.04
C GLY A 1123 15.38 4.81 -10.31
N ILE A 1124 14.19 4.29 -10.63
CA ILE A 1124 13.95 3.36 -11.74
C ILE A 1124 13.87 4.12 -13.06
N VAL A 1125 14.72 3.74 -14.03
CA VAL A 1125 14.71 4.29 -15.40
C VAL A 1125 14.17 3.24 -16.35
N SER A 1126 12.86 3.22 -16.56
CA SER A 1126 12.14 2.24 -17.40
C SER A 1126 11.75 2.77 -18.78
N GLY A 1127 11.76 4.09 -18.98
CA GLY A 1127 11.17 4.75 -20.15
C GLY A 1127 9.64 4.79 -20.17
N TRP A 1128 8.97 4.29 -19.12
CA TRP A 1128 7.52 4.33 -18.94
C TRP A 1128 7.12 5.20 -17.74
N PHE A 1129 6.21 6.14 -17.95
CA PHE A 1129 5.73 7.09 -16.96
C PHE A 1129 4.65 6.46 -16.08
N GLY A 1130 5.07 5.55 -15.20
CA GLY A 1130 4.18 4.87 -14.25
C GLY A 1130 3.94 5.64 -12.95
N PRO A 1131 3.30 5.00 -11.95
CA PRO A 1131 2.96 5.63 -10.67
C PRO A 1131 4.15 6.21 -9.91
N LEU A 1132 5.30 5.52 -9.94
CA LEU A 1132 6.52 5.96 -9.26
C LEU A 1132 7.12 7.20 -9.91
N THR A 1133 7.15 7.26 -11.25
CA THR A 1133 7.61 8.45 -11.98
C THR A 1133 6.66 9.62 -11.78
N LYS A 1134 5.35 9.39 -11.73
CA LYS A 1134 4.36 10.42 -11.37
C LYS A 1134 4.61 11.00 -9.98
N LYS A 1135 4.83 10.14 -8.99
CA LYS A 1135 5.16 10.57 -7.63
C LYS A 1135 6.46 11.39 -7.60
N ALA A 1136 7.49 10.97 -8.33
CA ALA A 1136 8.74 11.71 -8.43
C ALA A 1136 8.59 13.08 -9.12
N VAL A 1137 7.74 13.19 -10.15
CA VAL A 1137 7.41 14.48 -10.76
C VAL A 1137 6.66 15.38 -9.77
N ILE A 1138 5.73 14.84 -8.99
CA ILE A 1138 5.02 15.59 -7.93
C ILE A 1138 6.03 16.16 -6.93
N HIS A 1139 6.91 15.32 -6.38
CA HIS A 1139 7.95 15.77 -5.45
C HIS A 1139 8.87 16.83 -6.08
N PHE A 1140 9.24 16.68 -7.37
CA PHE A 1140 10.06 17.68 -8.06
C PHE A 1140 9.31 19.01 -8.22
N GLN A 1141 8.02 18.96 -8.57
CA GLN A 1141 7.18 20.15 -8.71
C GLN A 1141 7.00 20.87 -7.39
N GLU A 1142 6.84 20.13 -6.29
CA GLU A 1142 6.72 20.67 -4.94
C GLU A 1142 8.06 21.26 -4.44
N LYS A 1143 9.19 20.60 -4.73
CA LYS A 1143 10.52 21.13 -4.42
C LYS A 1143 10.80 22.46 -5.12
N TYR A 1144 10.31 22.65 -6.35
CA TYR A 1144 10.44 23.89 -7.11
C TYR A 1144 9.09 24.62 -7.27
N ALA A 1145 8.23 24.55 -6.25
CA ALA A 1145 6.85 25.03 -6.30
C ALA A 1145 6.73 26.51 -6.73
N GLN A 1146 7.65 27.37 -6.29
CA GLN A 1146 7.65 28.80 -6.65
C GLN A 1146 7.80 29.04 -8.16
N ASP A 1147 8.61 28.23 -8.84
CA ASP A 1147 8.86 28.38 -10.28
C ASP A 1147 7.88 27.56 -11.13
N ILE A 1148 7.31 26.50 -10.55
CA ILE A 1148 6.50 25.52 -11.30
C ILE A 1148 5.01 25.64 -11.04
N LEU A 1149 4.59 25.71 -9.77
CA LEU A 1149 3.20 25.60 -9.34
C LEU A 1149 2.55 26.98 -9.13
N VAL A 1150 3.26 27.91 -8.50
CA VAL A 1150 2.78 29.28 -8.22
C VAL A 1150 2.35 30.05 -9.47
N PRO A 1151 3.04 29.99 -10.64
CA PRO A 1151 2.58 30.65 -11.86
C PRO A 1151 1.23 30.17 -12.39
N TRP A 1152 0.75 29.00 -11.92
CA TRP A 1152 -0.54 28.40 -12.27
C TRP A 1152 -1.53 28.38 -11.11
N GLU A 1153 -1.22 29.07 -10.00
CA GLU A 1153 -2.05 29.10 -8.77
C GLU A 1153 -2.28 27.69 -8.16
N LEU A 1154 -1.35 26.76 -8.36
CA LEU A 1154 -1.41 25.41 -7.81
C LEU A 1154 -0.65 25.31 -6.48
N THR A 1155 -1.19 24.57 -5.53
CA THR A 1155 -0.57 24.33 -4.20
C THR A 1155 0.07 22.96 -4.07
N GLU A 1156 -0.19 22.05 -5.00
CA GLU A 1156 0.29 20.66 -4.98
C GLU A 1156 0.79 20.23 -6.36
N GLY A 1157 1.72 19.28 -6.39
CA GLY A 1157 2.24 18.72 -7.64
C GLY A 1157 1.16 17.97 -8.41
N THR A 1158 1.11 18.16 -9.73
CA THR A 1158 0.12 17.50 -10.61
C THR A 1158 0.61 16.16 -11.14
N GLY A 1159 1.94 15.95 -11.14
CA GLY A 1159 2.57 14.82 -11.80
C GLY A 1159 2.57 14.94 -13.33
N TYR A 1160 2.24 16.12 -13.87
CA TYR A 1160 2.27 16.44 -15.30
C TYR A 1160 3.44 17.36 -15.64
N VAL A 1161 4.31 16.98 -16.57
CA VAL A 1161 5.49 17.78 -16.95
C VAL A 1161 5.09 18.85 -17.98
N GLY A 1162 4.45 19.91 -17.47
CA GLY A 1162 4.00 21.07 -18.23
C GLY A 1162 5.09 22.10 -18.53
N SER A 1163 4.72 23.25 -19.11
CA SER A 1163 5.67 24.24 -19.62
C SER A 1163 6.60 24.81 -18.54
N THR A 1164 6.09 25.11 -17.34
CA THR A 1164 6.88 25.62 -16.20
C THR A 1164 7.78 24.54 -15.60
N THR A 1165 7.29 23.29 -15.48
CA THR A 1165 8.12 22.15 -15.07
C THR A 1165 9.30 21.95 -16.01
N ARG A 1166 9.07 21.99 -17.33
CA ARG A 1166 10.15 21.87 -18.32
C ARG A 1166 11.12 23.04 -18.31
N ALA A 1167 10.63 24.26 -18.14
CA ALA A 1167 11.48 25.44 -18.03
C ALA A 1167 12.48 25.26 -16.88
N LYS A 1168 11.98 24.84 -15.70
CA LYS A 1168 12.83 24.61 -14.54
C LYS A 1168 13.81 23.44 -14.71
N MET A 1169 13.34 22.34 -15.31
CA MET A 1169 14.23 21.21 -15.64
C MET A 1169 15.35 21.62 -16.59
N ASN A 1170 15.06 22.42 -17.62
CA ASN A 1170 16.05 22.88 -18.60
C ASN A 1170 17.02 23.92 -18.02
N GLU A 1171 16.59 24.74 -17.05
CA GLU A 1171 17.44 25.64 -16.27
C GLU A 1171 18.49 24.84 -15.48
N ILE A 1172 18.02 23.88 -14.68
CA ILE A 1172 18.88 23.01 -13.85
C ILE A 1172 19.81 22.15 -14.72
N PHE A 1173 19.31 21.65 -15.85
CA PHE A 1173 20.09 20.86 -16.79
C PHE A 1173 21.15 21.70 -17.55
N GLY A 1174 20.94 23.02 -17.70
CA GLY A 1174 21.83 23.92 -18.43
C GLY A 1174 23.04 24.43 -17.62
N GLU A 1175 22.95 24.49 -16.29
CA GLU A 1175 24.04 24.97 -15.42
C GLU A 1175 25.17 23.94 -15.20
N GLY A 1176 24.94 22.66 -15.52
CA GLY A 1176 25.89 21.55 -15.30
C GLY A 1176 26.96 21.32 -16.36
N ILE A 1177 27.01 22.07 -17.47
CA ILE A 1177 28.02 21.93 -18.55
C ILE A 1177 29.12 23.00 -18.44
N GLY A 1178 29.49 23.34 -17.21
CA GLY A 1178 30.47 24.39 -16.92
C GLY A 1178 31.00 24.33 -15.50
N ASN A 1179 31.56 23.18 -15.09
CA ASN A 1179 32.61 23.08 -14.07
C ASN A 1179 33.34 21.74 -14.17
#